data_AF-A0A3D4ET86-F1
#
_entry.id   AF-A0A3D4ET86-F1
#
_cell.length_a   1.000
_cell.length_b   1.000
_cell.length_c   1.000
_cell.angle_alpha   90.00
_cell.angle_beta   90.00
_cell.angle_gamma   90.00
#
_symmetry.space_group_name_H-M   'P 1'
#
loop_
_entity.id
_entity.type
_entity.pdbx_description
1 polymer ?
#
loop_
_entity_poly.entity_id
_entity_poly.type
_entity_poly.pdbx_seq_one_letter_code
_entity_poly.pdbx_strand_id
1 'polypeptide(L)'
;MALDLTSFFKDPDWFHRFDEHVLAQGKKLSSPRFLSALNLEKVDDGYLLTGSCDDHDVEINLWPESDSRWEFDSSCTCEFGSFCPHAAAALLRASRPNTLARLMRGGGTTGSPAQLQKEETVVLKDDKIYKPTFHLEVAEEPARARVVQLLLQALKMKQRDTWLVARPTVHYGLHTFPLIKTTGESRVTRDKPAEFRAIEQLTKLGLTNLSTNPTYRFLLSLAKKQSSELSVEGCWFPDPHLSTPSVYWPWFRAKAARMLAEAEWKIKIDENFGHDVHELCDDEIEASLIPAPGGWFTLSVGIDLDGERLDLLPILTSLLDSDTIAQLQELEDDEPHLIYFPNGGALQVPAGRLRTILHHLAALTDPKAPSLHPLDATALLEDEALPIDPPAKLKGLRSRLLNKQKKTEEFIQPDGLHAELRDYQKTGTEWMNFLSKHELNGILADDMGLGKTLQTLTHILQVKAKGKDGPVLVVAPTSVVPNWLAEAKKFTPSLRAIILHGPQRKKLFTHIPHADLVLTSFALLQRDVADLKKHDFQLIVLDEAQHIKNPSAKVSQAACELKSHQRLCLSGTPVENNLGELWSLFRFLMPGFLGPLERFRRNYQTPIEKDNDEERREFLRARLGPLILRRTKDQVATELPPKTILVHPVDLSSAQRDLYETVRATMDKEVRDAIAARGLEQSQFAILDALLKLRQICCHP
;
A
#
# COMPACT_ATOMS: atom_id res chain seq x y z
N MET A 1 42.38 -46.82 12.45
CA MET A 1 43.74 -46.35 12.14
C MET A 1 43.87 -44.98 12.76
N ALA A 2 44.86 -44.73 13.61
CA ALA A 2 45.06 -43.40 14.18
C ALA A 2 45.25 -42.38 13.04
N LEU A 3 44.52 -41.26 13.08
CA LEU A 3 44.68 -40.16 12.12
C LEU A 3 46.13 -39.70 12.11
N ASP A 4 46.81 -39.92 11.01
CA ASP A 4 48.16 -39.42 10.79
C ASP A 4 48.07 -37.97 10.33
N LEU A 5 48.77 -37.04 11.00
CA LEU A 5 48.84 -35.63 10.60
C LEU A 5 49.36 -35.48 9.15
N THR A 6 50.10 -36.47 8.64
CA THR A 6 50.51 -36.43 7.22
C THR A 6 49.34 -36.54 6.24
N SER A 7 48.17 -37.03 6.66
CA SER A 7 46.95 -37.05 5.85
C SER A 7 46.39 -35.64 5.62
N PHE A 8 46.36 -34.78 6.66
CA PHE A 8 45.92 -33.38 6.57
C PHE A 8 46.72 -32.58 5.52
N PHE A 9 48.05 -32.67 5.54
CA PHE A 9 48.89 -31.92 4.61
C PHE A 9 48.90 -32.45 3.17
N LYS A 10 48.42 -33.68 2.95
CA LYS A 10 48.28 -34.27 1.61
C LYS A 10 46.92 -33.98 0.99
N ASP A 11 45.91 -33.68 1.79
CA ASP A 11 44.58 -33.32 1.33
C ASP A 11 44.51 -31.81 0.99
N PRO A 12 44.12 -31.42 -0.23
CA PRO A 12 43.94 -30.01 -0.58
C PRO A 12 42.69 -29.35 0.05
N ASP A 13 41.83 -30.09 0.76
CA ASP A 13 40.54 -29.58 1.28
C ASP A 13 40.69 -28.32 2.17
N TRP A 14 41.77 -28.22 2.95
CA TRP A 14 42.03 -27.06 3.80
C TRP A 14 42.27 -25.76 3.01
N PHE A 15 42.55 -25.81 1.70
CA PHE A 15 42.64 -24.60 0.87
C PHE A 15 41.33 -23.83 0.80
N HIS A 16 40.18 -24.50 0.87
CA HIS A 16 38.86 -23.84 0.80
C HIS A 16 38.57 -22.93 2.01
N ARG A 17 39.34 -23.06 3.10
CA ARG A 17 39.27 -22.18 4.26
C ARG A 17 39.92 -20.80 4.02
N PHE A 18 40.64 -20.62 2.91
CA PHE A 18 41.32 -19.39 2.55
C PHE A 18 40.82 -18.85 1.21
N ASP A 19 40.65 -17.53 1.12
CA ASP A 19 40.38 -16.87 -0.16
C ASP A 19 41.54 -17.09 -1.15
N GLU A 20 41.22 -17.16 -2.44
CA GLU A 20 42.19 -17.39 -3.53
C GLU A 20 43.31 -16.33 -3.53
N HIS A 21 42.98 -15.07 -3.21
CA HIS A 21 43.95 -14.00 -3.09
C HIS A 21 44.90 -14.18 -1.89
N VAL A 22 44.38 -14.68 -0.77
CA VAL A 22 45.15 -14.97 0.45
C VAL A 22 46.10 -16.13 0.21
N LEU A 23 45.66 -17.20 -0.48
CA LEU A 23 46.52 -18.31 -0.87
C LEU A 23 47.63 -17.88 -1.84
N ALA A 24 47.33 -17.00 -2.79
CA ALA A 24 48.32 -16.48 -3.74
C ALA A 24 49.41 -15.65 -3.03
N GLN A 25 49.03 -14.83 -2.04
CA GLN A 25 49.98 -14.09 -1.21
C GLN A 25 50.77 -15.01 -0.26
N GLY A 26 50.09 -15.96 0.40
CA GLY A 26 50.72 -16.95 1.27
C GLY A 26 51.78 -17.80 0.56
N LYS A 27 51.57 -18.15 -0.72
CA LYS A 27 52.58 -18.83 -1.54
C LYS A 27 53.88 -18.02 -1.66
N LYS A 28 53.79 -16.68 -1.81
CA LYS A 28 54.97 -15.79 -1.88
C LYS A 28 55.70 -15.71 -0.54
N LEU A 29 54.94 -15.66 0.56
CA LEU A 29 55.46 -15.55 1.91
C LEU A 29 55.99 -16.89 2.48
N SER A 30 55.62 -18.04 1.89
CA SER A 30 56.10 -19.38 2.30
C SER A 30 57.59 -19.65 2.05
N SER A 31 58.34 -18.68 1.53
CA SER A 31 59.78 -18.80 1.33
C SER A 31 60.51 -18.64 2.67
N PRO A 32 61.70 -19.28 2.85
CA PRO A 32 62.45 -19.16 4.10
C PRO A 32 63.00 -17.75 4.36
N ARG A 33 62.83 -16.82 3.41
CA ARG A 33 63.18 -15.41 3.56
C ARG A 33 62.17 -14.67 4.45
N PHE A 34 60.90 -15.04 4.37
CA PHE A 34 59.81 -14.36 5.08
C PHE A 34 59.27 -15.18 6.23
N LEU A 35 59.39 -16.52 6.19
CA LEU A 35 58.91 -17.41 7.24
C LEU A 35 60.08 -18.08 7.98
N SER A 36 60.20 -17.78 9.27
CA SER A 36 61.23 -18.27 10.17
C SER A 36 60.60 -18.89 11.44
N ALA A 37 61.42 -19.54 12.27
CA ALA A 37 60.99 -20.12 13.57
C ALA A 37 59.82 -21.12 13.50
N LEU A 38 59.59 -21.78 12.36
CA LEU A 38 58.50 -22.74 12.21
C LEU A 38 58.73 -23.99 13.08
N ASN A 39 57.83 -24.26 14.01
CA ASN A 39 57.86 -25.37 14.95
C ASN A 39 56.50 -26.08 15.03
N LEU A 40 56.52 -27.39 15.30
CA LEU A 40 55.31 -28.21 15.44
C LEU A 40 55.40 -28.96 16.76
N GLU A 41 54.45 -28.70 17.65
CA GLU A 41 54.34 -29.31 18.97
C GLU A 41 53.11 -30.20 19.04
N LYS A 42 53.21 -31.33 19.74
CA LYS A 42 52.06 -32.19 19.99
C LYS A 42 51.39 -31.75 21.29
N VAL A 43 50.10 -31.42 21.22
CA VAL A 43 49.27 -31.00 22.36
C VAL A 43 48.22 -32.07 22.65
N ASP A 44 47.55 -31.98 23.81
CA ASP A 44 46.70 -33.07 24.34
C ASP A 44 45.66 -33.62 23.33
N ASP A 45 45.02 -32.74 22.55
CA ASP A 45 43.99 -33.09 21.56
C ASP A 45 44.41 -32.79 20.09
N GLY A 46 45.71 -32.68 19.78
CA GLY A 46 46.13 -32.34 18.43
C GLY A 46 47.59 -31.90 18.24
N TYR A 47 47.79 -30.95 17.34
CA TYR A 47 49.10 -30.35 17.06
C TYR A 47 49.02 -28.83 17.00
N LEU A 48 50.06 -28.18 17.50
CA LEU A 48 50.23 -26.74 17.44
C LEU A 48 51.40 -26.39 16.53
N LEU A 49 51.11 -25.67 15.44
CA LEU A 49 52.11 -25.16 14.51
C LEU A 49 52.32 -23.67 14.77
N THR A 50 53.52 -23.31 15.20
CA THR A 50 53.93 -21.92 15.45
C THR A 50 55.01 -21.47 14.47
N GLY A 51 55.04 -20.18 14.14
CA GLY A 51 56.11 -19.61 13.32
C GLY A 51 56.02 -18.08 13.24
N SER A 52 57.05 -17.44 12.73
CA SER A 52 57.08 -15.99 12.52
C SER A 52 57.23 -15.69 11.02
N CYS A 53 56.25 -14.98 10.46
CA CYS A 53 56.16 -14.65 9.03
C CYS A 53 56.08 -13.14 8.83
N ASP A 54 57.09 -12.55 8.18
CA ASP A 54 57.14 -11.10 7.86
C ASP A 54 56.88 -10.23 9.11
N ASP A 55 57.62 -10.50 10.18
CA ASP A 55 57.50 -9.87 11.51
C ASP A 55 56.17 -10.10 12.25
N HIS A 56 55.34 -11.04 11.78
CA HIS A 56 54.12 -11.47 12.44
C HIS A 56 54.20 -12.89 12.97
N ASP A 57 53.98 -13.05 14.27
CA ASP A 57 53.80 -14.37 14.88
C ASP A 57 52.48 -15.00 14.43
N VAL A 58 52.56 -16.29 14.09
CA VAL A 58 51.47 -17.13 13.58
C VAL A 58 51.39 -18.38 14.45
N GLU A 59 50.18 -18.71 14.86
CA GLU A 59 49.85 -19.90 15.62
C GLU A 59 48.67 -20.61 14.95
N ILE A 60 48.81 -21.91 14.72
CA ILE A 60 47.79 -22.74 14.07
C ILE A 60 47.55 -23.97 14.92
N ASN A 61 46.33 -24.08 15.44
CA ASN A 61 45.86 -25.21 16.23
C ASN A 61 45.18 -26.22 15.30
N LEU A 62 45.63 -27.47 15.31
CA LEU A 62 45.14 -28.57 14.46
C LEU A 62 44.58 -29.67 15.36
N TRP A 63 43.32 -30.06 15.18
CA TRP A 63 42.69 -31.13 15.97
C TRP A 63 41.81 -32.02 15.09
N PRO A 64 41.59 -33.30 15.45
CA PRO A 64 40.66 -34.15 14.73
C PRO A 64 39.20 -33.81 15.13
N GLU A 65 38.35 -33.51 14.16
CA GLU A 65 36.90 -33.29 14.40
C GLU A 65 36.14 -34.64 14.42
N SER A 66 36.64 -35.64 13.70
CA SER A 66 36.10 -37.01 13.64
C SER A 66 37.19 -38.00 13.20
N ASP A 67 36.93 -39.31 13.23
CA ASP A 67 37.86 -40.40 12.87
C ASP A 67 38.45 -40.30 11.44
N SER A 68 37.96 -39.38 10.60
CA SER A 68 38.41 -39.18 9.22
C SER A 68 38.69 -37.72 8.82
N ARG A 69 38.56 -36.73 9.71
CA ARG A 69 38.68 -35.31 9.34
C ARG A 69 39.47 -34.48 10.36
N TRP A 70 40.39 -33.68 9.84
CA TRP A 70 41.15 -32.68 10.58
C TRP A 70 40.50 -31.30 10.46
N GLU A 71 40.49 -30.56 11.56
CA GLU A 71 40.11 -29.15 11.61
C GLU A 71 41.26 -28.31 12.13
N PHE A 72 41.22 -27.01 11.80
CA PHE A 72 42.20 -26.07 12.31
C PHE A 72 41.64 -24.65 12.47
N ASP A 73 42.24 -23.93 13.40
CA ASP A 73 42.08 -22.48 13.54
C ASP A 73 43.45 -21.81 13.51
N SER A 74 43.50 -20.58 13.03
CA SER A 74 44.73 -19.81 12.88
C SER A 74 44.60 -18.46 13.55
N SER A 75 45.61 -18.07 14.31
CA SER A 75 45.77 -16.74 14.88
C SER A 75 47.11 -16.15 14.43
N CYS A 76 47.11 -14.85 14.18
CA CYS A 76 48.26 -14.13 13.70
C CYS A 76 48.23 -12.69 14.22
N THR A 77 49.40 -12.14 14.49
CA THR A 77 49.57 -10.75 14.98
C THR A 77 49.39 -9.68 13.88
N CYS A 78 49.07 -10.07 12.65
CA CYS A 78 48.79 -9.14 11.56
C CYS A 78 47.35 -8.56 11.63
N GLU A 79 47.07 -7.52 10.85
CA GLU A 79 45.78 -6.81 10.87
C GLU A 79 44.56 -7.68 10.51
N PHE A 80 44.77 -8.83 9.86
CA PHE A 80 43.72 -9.78 9.49
C PHE A 80 43.35 -10.74 10.63
N GLY A 81 44.24 -10.98 11.60
CA GLY A 81 44.00 -11.80 12.79
C GLY A 81 43.96 -13.32 12.54
N SER A 82 43.07 -13.80 11.67
CA SER A 82 42.87 -15.23 11.38
C SER A 82 42.72 -15.47 9.88
N PHE A 83 43.06 -16.67 9.41
CA PHE A 83 42.98 -17.07 8.00
C PHE A 83 43.65 -16.08 7.03
N CYS A 84 44.78 -15.52 7.47
CA CYS A 84 45.53 -14.47 6.77
C CYS A 84 46.64 -15.05 5.85
N PRO A 85 47.31 -14.20 5.03
CA PRO A 85 48.41 -14.66 4.16
C PRO A 85 49.57 -15.32 4.93
N HIS A 86 49.83 -14.89 6.17
CA HIS A 86 50.88 -15.44 7.03
C HIS A 86 50.53 -16.85 7.54
N ALA A 87 49.27 -17.07 7.94
CA ALA A 87 48.76 -18.40 8.32
C ALA A 87 48.77 -19.37 7.13
N ALA A 88 48.33 -18.90 5.95
CA ALA A 88 48.44 -19.67 4.72
C ALA A 88 49.90 -20.01 4.39
N ALA A 89 50.84 -19.08 4.57
CA ALA A 89 52.26 -19.30 4.34
C ALA A 89 52.86 -20.37 5.26
N ALA A 90 52.49 -20.37 6.55
CA ALA A 90 52.93 -21.35 7.53
C ALA A 90 52.45 -22.77 7.17
N LEU A 91 51.16 -22.94 6.82
CA LEU A 91 50.60 -24.23 6.36
C LEU A 91 51.22 -24.71 5.04
N LEU A 92 51.36 -23.81 4.06
CA LEU A 92 51.98 -24.12 2.76
C LEU A 92 53.47 -24.50 2.89
N ARG A 93 54.16 -24.01 3.92
CA ARG A 93 55.53 -24.39 4.21
C ARG A 93 55.60 -25.72 4.94
N ALA A 94 54.72 -25.93 5.92
CA ALA A 94 54.62 -27.17 6.67
C ALA A 94 54.24 -28.37 5.79
N SER A 95 53.43 -28.16 4.73
CA SER A 95 53.03 -29.22 3.80
C SER A 95 54.15 -29.75 2.88
N ARG A 96 55.32 -29.11 2.83
CA ARG A 96 56.42 -29.56 1.97
C ARG A 96 57.05 -30.84 2.54
N PRO A 97 57.29 -31.91 1.75
CA PRO A 97 57.72 -33.22 2.25
C PRO A 97 58.95 -33.17 3.18
N ASN A 98 59.99 -32.42 2.78
CA ASN A 98 61.22 -32.28 3.57
C ASN A 98 61.03 -31.45 4.86
N THR A 99 60.08 -30.50 4.86
CA THR A 99 59.81 -29.66 6.03
C THR A 99 58.93 -30.40 7.02
N LEU A 100 57.90 -31.10 6.54
CA LEU A 100 57.04 -31.95 7.37
C LEU A 100 57.85 -33.04 8.08
N ALA A 101 58.72 -33.75 7.35
CA ALA A 101 59.59 -34.77 7.92
C ALA A 101 60.59 -34.22 8.97
N ARG A 102 60.93 -32.93 8.92
CA ARG A 102 61.77 -32.26 9.92
C ARG A 102 60.98 -31.83 11.15
N LEU A 103 59.79 -31.25 10.94
CA LEU A 103 58.87 -30.83 12.01
C LEU A 103 58.41 -32.03 12.85
N MET A 104 58.07 -33.15 12.19
CA MET A 104 57.67 -34.40 12.87
C MET A 104 58.81 -35.05 13.70
N ARG A 105 60.06 -34.62 13.53
CA ARG A 105 61.22 -35.08 14.31
C ARG A 105 61.59 -34.12 15.45
N GLY A 106 60.80 -33.07 15.70
CA GLY A 106 61.01 -32.11 16.78
C GLY A 106 62.09 -31.04 16.54
N GLY A 107 62.47 -30.80 15.28
CA GLY A 107 63.56 -29.86 14.94
C GLY A 107 63.07 -28.48 14.49
N GLY A 108 62.75 -27.57 15.43
CA GLY A 108 62.52 -26.14 15.17
C GLY A 108 63.83 -25.37 14.90
N THR A 109 63.77 -24.30 14.08
CA THR A 109 64.91 -23.36 13.91
C THR A 109 64.86 -22.30 15.01
N THR A 110 65.84 -22.26 15.91
CA THR A 110 65.95 -21.25 16.97
C THR A 110 66.54 -19.95 16.42
N GLY A 111 65.75 -18.87 16.47
CA GLY A 111 66.20 -17.49 16.30
C GLY A 111 65.89 -16.71 17.58
N SER A 112 66.91 -16.12 18.20
CA SER A 112 66.90 -15.48 19.52
C SER A 112 66.10 -14.17 19.52
N PRO A 113 65.28 -13.86 20.56
CA PRO A 113 64.55 -12.59 20.63
C PRO A 113 65.40 -11.47 21.21
N ALA A 114 65.51 -10.37 20.47
CA ALA A 114 66.04 -9.11 20.97
C ALA A 114 65.04 -8.47 21.94
N GLN A 115 65.48 -8.25 23.17
CA GLN A 115 64.74 -7.54 24.20
C GLN A 115 64.49 -6.08 23.82
N LEU A 116 63.22 -5.70 23.69
CA LEU A 116 62.76 -4.33 23.81
C LEU A 116 62.02 -4.21 25.14
N GLN A 117 62.62 -3.47 26.07
CA GLN A 117 62.05 -3.16 27.37
C GLN A 117 60.72 -2.40 27.18
N LYS A 118 59.61 -3.00 27.61
CA LYS A 118 58.39 -2.28 27.98
C LYS A 118 58.43 -2.09 29.48
N GLU A 119 58.40 -0.82 29.92
CA GLU A 119 58.12 -0.48 31.32
C GLU A 119 56.75 -1.05 31.68
N GLU A 120 56.74 -2.08 32.54
CA GLU A 120 55.53 -2.58 33.17
C GLU A 120 55.05 -1.55 34.20
N THR A 121 54.10 -0.71 33.80
CA THR A 121 53.20 -0.10 34.78
C THR A 121 52.34 -1.22 35.36
N VAL A 122 52.71 -1.71 36.54
CA VAL A 122 51.90 -2.65 37.33
C VAL A 122 50.53 -2.03 37.59
N VAL A 123 49.53 -2.52 36.89
CA VAL A 123 48.12 -2.18 37.13
C VAL A 123 47.66 -3.01 38.33
N LEU A 124 47.51 -2.36 39.49
CA LEU A 124 46.84 -2.96 40.64
C LEU A 124 45.41 -3.34 40.22
N LYS A 125 45.09 -4.65 40.23
CA LYS A 125 43.75 -5.17 39.94
C LYS A 125 42.84 -4.94 41.16
N ASP A 126 41.65 -4.43 40.92
CA ASP A 126 40.59 -4.36 41.95
C ASP A 126 39.95 -5.76 42.06
N ASP A 127 40.11 -6.43 43.20
CA ASP A 127 39.60 -7.79 43.46
C ASP A 127 38.08 -7.84 43.71
N LYS A 128 37.38 -6.70 43.64
CA LYS A 128 35.92 -6.64 43.75
C LYS A 128 35.26 -7.04 42.43
N ILE A 129 34.33 -8.00 42.50
CA ILE A 129 33.46 -8.36 41.38
C ILE A 129 32.31 -7.35 41.30
N TYR A 130 32.32 -6.53 40.26
CA TYR A 130 31.24 -5.57 39.98
C TYR A 130 30.27 -6.16 38.95
N LYS A 131 28.95 -6.00 39.19
CA LYS A 131 27.93 -6.30 38.16
C LYS A 131 28.01 -5.22 37.07
N PRO A 132 28.07 -5.58 35.77
CA PRO A 132 28.11 -4.60 34.68
C PRO A 132 26.79 -3.82 34.63
N THR A 133 26.89 -2.50 34.41
CA THR A 133 25.73 -1.65 34.07
C THR A 133 25.97 -0.99 32.72
N PHE A 134 25.00 -1.12 31.82
CA PHE A 134 25.12 -0.65 30.44
C PHE A 134 24.48 0.73 30.29
N HIS A 135 25.21 1.64 29.67
CA HIS A 135 24.77 3.00 29.39
C HIS A 135 24.84 3.25 27.89
N LEU A 136 23.87 4.01 27.36
CA LEU A 136 23.85 4.44 25.98
C LEU A 136 23.62 5.95 25.95
N GLU A 137 24.63 6.70 25.49
CA GLU A 137 24.48 8.14 25.25
C GLU A 137 24.26 8.38 23.76
N VAL A 138 23.23 9.14 23.42
CA VAL A 138 22.97 9.58 22.04
C VAL A 138 22.95 11.10 22.00
N ALA A 139 23.70 11.68 21.06
CA ALA A 139 23.92 13.13 20.98
C ALA A 139 24.02 13.60 19.52
N GLU A 140 23.61 14.85 19.29
CA GLU A 140 23.86 15.56 18.04
C GLU A 140 25.17 16.34 18.18
N GLU A 141 26.11 16.09 17.29
CA GLU A 141 27.43 16.72 17.36
C GLU A 141 27.78 17.44 16.07
N PRO A 142 28.66 18.45 16.12
CA PRO A 142 29.23 19.05 14.92
C PRO A 142 30.05 18.01 14.13
N ALA A 143 29.75 17.85 12.84
CA ALA A 143 30.50 16.99 11.92
C ALA A 143 31.82 17.65 11.46
N ARG A 144 32.67 18.04 12.43
CA ARG A 144 33.94 18.74 12.19
C ARG A 144 35.02 17.84 11.61
N ALA A 145 34.99 16.55 11.97
CA ALA A 145 35.94 15.58 11.44
C ALA A 145 35.66 15.33 9.96
N ARG A 146 36.67 15.47 9.10
CA ARG A 146 36.56 15.23 7.64
C ARG A 146 36.00 13.84 7.32
N VAL A 147 36.36 12.88 8.16
CA VAL A 147 35.90 11.49 8.14
C VAL A 147 34.38 11.39 8.25
N VAL A 148 33.78 12.15 9.18
CA VAL A 148 32.32 12.20 9.38
C VAL A 148 31.64 12.91 8.21
N GLN A 149 32.20 14.00 7.69
CA GLN A 149 31.63 14.69 6.52
C GLN A 149 31.56 13.79 5.28
N LEU A 150 32.61 12.98 5.04
CA LEU A 150 32.64 12.02 3.94
C LEU A 150 31.62 10.90 4.14
N LEU A 151 31.44 10.44 5.37
CA LEU A 151 30.39 9.48 5.73
C LEU A 151 28.99 10.03 5.41
N LEU A 152 28.66 11.23 5.90
CA LEU A 152 27.36 11.87 5.64
C LEU A 152 27.13 12.14 4.15
N GLN A 153 28.19 12.48 3.40
CA GLN A 153 28.14 12.64 1.95
C GLN A 153 27.86 11.32 1.23
N ALA A 154 28.51 10.22 1.63
CA ALA A 154 28.28 8.90 1.06
C ALA A 154 26.84 8.42 1.28
N LEU A 155 26.27 8.74 2.46
CA LEU A 155 24.89 8.46 2.82
C LEU A 155 23.88 9.46 2.21
N LYS A 156 24.34 10.39 1.35
CA LYS A 156 23.50 11.41 0.67
C LYS A 156 22.66 12.27 1.63
N MET A 157 23.15 12.51 2.85
CA MET A 157 22.44 13.37 3.80
C MET A 157 22.41 14.82 3.32
N LYS A 158 21.24 15.47 3.45
CA LYS A 158 21.02 16.88 3.07
C LYS A 158 21.75 17.84 4.00
N GLN A 159 21.69 17.59 5.30
CA GLN A 159 22.40 18.33 6.34
C GLN A 159 23.71 17.60 6.68
N ARG A 160 24.84 18.32 6.66
CA ARG A 160 26.19 17.75 6.83
C ARG A 160 27.04 18.47 7.87
N ASP A 161 26.48 19.48 8.51
CA ASP A 161 27.17 20.28 9.53
C ASP A 161 27.13 19.60 10.90
N THR A 162 26.13 18.76 11.12
CA THR A 162 25.92 17.96 12.33
C THR A 162 25.64 16.49 11.98
N TRP A 163 25.80 15.60 12.97
CA TRP A 163 25.45 14.19 12.88
C TRP A 163 24.95 13.65 14.21
N LEU A 164 24.08 12.64 14.15
CA LEU A 164 23.49 11.96 15.30
C LEU A 164 24.31 10.69 15.59
N VAL A 165 24.89 10.57 16.79
CA VAL A 165 25.80 9.48 17.13
C VAL A 165 25.40 8.81 18.44
N ALA A 166 25.62 7.50 18.51
CA ALA A 166 25.41 6.69 19.72
C ALA A 166 26.74 6.24 20.34
N ARG A 167 26.84 6.27 21.66
CA ARG A 167 28.01 5.85 22.45
C ARG A 167 27.61 4.90 23.57
N PRO A 168 27.65 3.58 23.31
CA PRO A 168 27.43 2.61 24.35
C PRO A 168 28.68 2.44 25.22
N THR A 169 28.48 2.45 26.53
CA THR A 169 29.51 2.25 27.54
C THR A 169 29.07 1.23 28.59
N VAL A 170 30.03 0.52 29.18
CA VAL A 170 29.80 -0.41 30.29
C VAL A 170 30.53 0.11 31.52
N HIS A 171 29.82 0.13 32.64
CA HIS A 171 30.32 0.61 33.93
C HIS A 171 30.48 -0.56 34.90
N TYR A 172 31.68 -0.68 35.47
CA TYR A 172 32.02 -1.58 36.56
C TYR A 172 32.45 -0.73 37.77
N GLY A 173 31.50 -0.43 38.66
CA GLY A 173 31.75 0.50 39.78
C GLY A 173 32.06 1.90 39.27
N LEU A 174 33.30 2.38 39.49
CA LEU A 174 33.80 3.68 39.02
C LEU A 174 34.49 3.61 37.64
N HIS A 175 34.62 2.42 37.05
CA HIS A 175 35.34 2.23 35.79
C HIS A 175 34.38 2.16 34.61
N THR A 176 34.52 3.11 33.67
CA THR A 176 33.74 3.17 32.42
C THR A 176 34.58 2.73 31.24
N PHE A 177 34.04 1.83 30.41
CA PHE A 177 34.69 1.36 29.18
C PHE A 177 33.75 1.51 27.98
N PRO A 178 34.25 1.87 26.79
CA PRO A 178 33.46 1.81 25.57
C PRO A 178 33.11 0.35 25.25
N LEU A 179 31.89 0.13 24.76
CA LEU A 179 31.41 -1.21 24.41
C LEU A 179 31.95 -1.62 23.01
N ILE A 180 33.26 -1.89 22.96
CA ILE A 180 33.98 -2.37 21.77
C ILE A 180 34.76 -3.63 22.12
N LYS A 181 35.13 -4.43 21.11
CA LYS A 181 36.06 -5.56 21.28
C LYS A 181 37.46 -5.02 21.60
N THR A 182 37.77 -4.78 22.87
CA THR A 182 39.12 -4.39 23.33
C THR A 182 39.98 -5.61 23.65
N THR A 183 41.23 -5.61 23.18
CA THR A 183 42.26 -6.65 23.45
C THR A 183 43.25 -6.26 24.57
N GLY A 184 43.04 -5.15 25.28
CA GLY A 184 43.94 -4.68 26.34
C GLY A 184 43.62 -5.20 27.74
N GLU A 185 44.64 -5.37 28.58
CA GLU A 185 44.51 -5.69 30.01
C GLU A 185 43.75 -4.58 30.76
N SER A 186 42.68 -4.97 31.46
CA SER A 186 41.81 -4.07 32.24
C SER A 186 42.18 -4.10 33.72
N ARG A 187 42.05 -2.96 34.41
CA ARG A 187 42.25 -2.85 35.86
C ARG A 187 41.20 -3.59 36.69
N VAL A 188 40.09 -3.97 36.04
CA VAL A 188 38.93 -4.67 36.64
C VAL A 188 38.58 -5.89 35.82
N THR A 189 38.15 -6.97 36.48
CA THR A 189 37.62 -8.18 35.84
C THR A 189 36.32 -7.86 35.09
N ARG A 190 36.35 -7.99 33.76
CA ARG A 190 35.22 -7.68 32.86
C ARG A 190 34.41 -8.93 32.52
N ASP A 191 33.09 -8.84 32.62
CA ASP A 191 32.15 -9.88 32.19
C ASP A 191 31.99 -9.81 30.66
N LYS A 192 32.91 -10.48 29.95
CA LYS A 192 32.93 -10.53 28.49
C LYS A 192 31.65 -11.14 27.88
N PRO A 193 31.07 -12.23 28.42
CA PRO A 193 29.78 -12.73 27.96
C PRO A 193 28.63 -11.72 28.09
N ALA A 194 28.56 -10.93 29.17
CA ALA A 194 27.56 -9.88 29.31
C ALA A 194 27.78 -8.72 28.32
N GLU A 195 29.02 -8.28 28.14
CA GLU A 195 29.37 -7.26 27.14
C GLU A 195 29.03 -7.71 25.72
N PHE A 196 29.27 -8.98 25.38
CA PHE A 196 28.94 -9.52 24.07
C PHE A 196 27.42 -9.55 23.82
N ARG A 197 26.63 -9.95 24.81
CA ARG A 197 25.15 -9.90 24.73
C ARG A 197 24.64 -8.47 24.54
N ALA A 198 25.24 -7.49 25.22
CA ALA A 198 24.90 -6.08 25.06
C ALA A 198 25.21 -5.57 23.64
N ILE A 199 26.35 -5.96 23.06
CA ILE A 199 26.71 -5.65 21.66
C ILE A 199 25.69 -6.28 20.69
N GLU A 200 25.30 -7.52 20.93
CA GLU A 200 24.32 -8.23 20.12
C GLU A 200 22.93 -7.57 20.19
N GLN A 201 22.51 -7.10 21.37
CA GLN A 201 21.26 -6.34 21.55
C GLN A 201 21.25 -5.06 20.69
N LEU A 202 22.31 -4.24 20.76
CA LEU A 202 22.40 -3.02 19.94
C LEU A 202 22.45 -3.32 18.44
N THR A 203 23.14 -4.39 18.05
CA THR A 203 23.25 -4.82 16.65
C THR A 203 21.89 -5.30 16.11
N LYS A 204 21.12 -6.05 16.91
CA LYS A 204 19.75 -6.46 16.56
C LYS A 204 18.80 -5.27 16.41
N LEU A 205 19.04 -4.21 17.17
CA LEU A 205 18.33 -2.93 17.03
C LEU A 205 18.91 -2.03 15.93
N GLY A 206 19.83 -2.52 15.10
CA GLY A 206 20.34 -1.82 13.93
C GLY A 206 21.43 -0.78 14.20
N LEU A 207 21.99 -0.68 15.41
CA LEU A 207 23.19 0.11 15.67
C LEU A 207 24.44 -0.74 15.43
N THR A 208 25.42 -0.19 14.73
CA THR A 208 26.72 -0.85 14.56
C THR A 208 27.87 0.07 14.89
N ASN A 209 28.96 -0.50 15.40
CA ASN A 209 30.16 0.28 15.68
C ASN A 209 30.85 0.69 14.37
N LEU A 210 31.20 1.97 14.26
CA LEU A 210 31.81 2.54 13.05
C LEU A 210 33.16 1.89 12.68
N SER A 211 33.95 1.48 13.69
CA SER A 211 35.29 0.91 13.48
C SER A 211 35.27 -0.57 13.06
N THR A 212 34.19 -1.29 13.36
CA THR A 212 34.05 -2.73 13.11
C THR A 212 33.09 -3.05 11.96
N ASN A 213 32.17 -2.15 11.59
CA ASN A 213 31.28 -2.35 10.44
C ASN A 213 32.10 -2.25 9.13
N PRO A 214 32.09 -3.27 8.24
CA PRO A 214 32.88 -3.26 6.99
C PRO A 214 32.57 -2.07 6.08
N THR A 215 31.30 -1.68 5.98
CA THR A 215 30.84 -0.56 5.14
C THR A 215 31.43 0.76 5.64
N TYR A 216 31.36 0.99 6.95
CA TYR A 216 31.94 2.18 7.56
C TYR A 216 33.45 2.14 7.57
N ARG A 217 34.09 0.99 7.84
CA ARG A 217 35.54 0.84 7.78
C ARG A 217 36.12 1.18 6.42
N PHE A 218 35.44 0.79 5.33
CA PHE A 218 35.83 1.20 3.98
C PHE A 218 35.80 2.74 3.82
N LEU A 219 34.69 3.38 4.21
CA LEU A 219 34.54 4.84 4.14
C LEU A 219 35.56 5.58 5.03
N LEU A 220 35.81 5.08 6.24
CA LEU A 220 36.80 5.61 7.18
C LEU A 220 38.24 5.44 6.65
N SER A 221 38.53 4.33 5.96
CA SER A 221 39.87 4.06 5.39
C SER A 221 40.23 5.01 4.24
N LEU A 222 39.25 5.44 3.46
CA LEU A 222 39.41 6.46 2.42
C LEU A 222 39.80 7.83 3.01
N ALA A 223 39.27 8.15 4.19
CA ALA A 223 39.54 9.40 4.89
C ALA A 223 40.89 9.42 5.65
N LYS A 224 41.37 8.24 6.09
CA LYS A 224 42.63 8.07 6.84
C LYS A 224 43.89 8.46 6.07
N LYS A 225 43.80 8.59 4.73
CA LYS A 225 44.91 9.08 3.88
C LYS A 225 45.18 10.59 4.01
N GLN A 226 44.35 11.36 4.72
CA GLN A 226 44.42 12.84 4.68
C GLN A 226 44.35 13.59 6.03
N SER A 227 44.12 12.94 7.19
CA SER A 227 44.16 13.63 8.50
C SER A 227 44.46 12.71 9.69
N SER A 228 45.24 13.19 10.66
CA SER A 228 45.66 12.48 11.89
C SER A 228 44.68 12.55 13.06
N GLU A 229 43.56 13.27 12.93
CA GLU A 229 42.52 13.36 13.97
C GLU A 229 41.41 12.33 13.70
N LEU A 230 41.44 11.20 14.41
CA LEU A 230 40.39 10.18 14.39
C LEU A 230 39.99 9.83 15.83
N SER A 231 39.06 10.59 16.41
CA SER A 231 38.35 10.17 17.64
C SER A 231 36.91 9.75 17.30
N VAL A 232 36.74 8.82 16.37
CA VAL A 232 35.46 8.08 16.15
C VAL A 232 35.43 6.75 16.90
N GLU A 233 36.43 6.53 17.77
CA GLU A 233 36.54 5.34 18.60
C GLU A 233 35.37 5.28 19.59
N GLY A 234 34.74 4.10 19.69
CA GLY A 234 33.55 3.91 20.53
C GLY A 234 32.24 4.51 19.99
N CYS A 235 32.25 5.14 18.80
CA CYS A 235 31.04 5.69 18.17
C CYS A 235 30.29 4.60 17.38
N TRP A 236 28.97 4.61 17.53
CA TRP A 236 28.03 3.72 16.87
C TRP A 236 27.04 4.52 16.03
N PHE A 237 26.64 3.93 14.92
CA PHE A 237 25.80 4.58 13.91
C PHE A 237 24.86 3.53 13.27
N PRO A 238 23.70 3.94 12.72
CA PRO A 238 22.73 3.00 12.15
C PRO A 238 23.35 2.17 11.04
N ASP A 239 23.00 0.89 10.95
CA ASP A 239 23.47 0.04 9.86
C ASP A 239 22.85 0.51 8.52
N PRO A 240 23.67 0.90 7.53
CA PRO A 240 23.16 1.49 6.29
C PRO A 240 22.46 0.46 5.39
N HIS A 241 22.63 -0.84 5.67
CA HIS A 241 21.91 -1.92 4.98
C HIS A 241 20.52 -2.19 5.57
N LEU A 242 20.29 -1.79 6.82
CA LEU A 242 19.01 -2.01 7.52
C LEU A 242 18.09 -0.80 7.44
N SER A 243 18.61 0.41 7.64
CA SER A 243 17.80 1.62 7.63
C SER A 243 18.62 2.87 7.29
N THR A 244 17.94 3.88 6.76
CA THR A 244 18.56 5.21 6.58
C THR A 244 18.53 5.96 7.90
N PRO A 245 19.51 6.84 8.20
CA PRO A 245 19.51 7.61 9.45
C PRO A 245 18.21 8.41 9.68
N SER A 246 17.60 8.95 8.62
CA SER A 246 16.33 9.69 8.68
C SER A 246 15.11 8.84 9.07
N VAL A 247 15.17 7.53 8.88
CA VAL A 247 14.12 6.59 9.31
C VAL A 247 14.50 5.99 10.68
N TYR A 248 15.79 5.67 10.86
CA TYR A 248 16.30 5.00 12.04
C TYR A 248 16.15 5.82 13.32
N TRP A 249 16.57 7.09 13.33
CA TRP A 249 16.63 7.86 14.57
C TRP A 249 15.26 8.20 15.16
N PRO A 250 14.23 8.55 14.36
CA PRO A 250 12.86 8.62 14.86
C PRO A 250 12.36 7.28 15.40
N TRP A 251 12.61 6.18 14.69
CA TRP A 251 12.27 4.83 15.20
C TRP A 251 13.01 4.46 16.49
N PHE A 252 14.28 4.89 16.63
CA PHE A 252 15.07 4.65 17.82
C PHE A 252 14.47 5.37 19.03
N ARG A 253 14.10 6.64 18.87
CA ARG A 253 13.44 7.43 19.92
C ARG A 253 12.10 6.81 20.32
N ALA A 254 11.28 6.41 19.34
CA ALA A 254 9.93 5.91 19.57
C ALA A 254 9.87 4.47 20.12
N LYS A 255 10.76 3.57 19.67
CA LYS A 255 10.70 2.13 19.99
C LYS A 255 11.97 1.61 20.66
N ALA A 256 13.14 1.78 20.02
CA ALA A 256 14.37 1.12 20.48
C ALA A 256 14.84 1.58 21.86
N ALA A 257 14.70 2.87 22.19
CA ALA A 257 15.05 3.41 23.49
C ALA A 257 14.23 2.75 24.62
N ARG A 258 12.92 2.54 24.42
CA ARG A 258 12.07 1.84 25.38
C ARG A 258 12.48 0.38 25.57
N MET A 259 12.73 -0.33 24.47
CA MET A 259 13.18 -1.73 24.49
C MET A 259 14.51 -1.91 25.23
N LEU A 260 15.44 -0.95 25.06
CA LEU A 260 16.71 -0.95 25.77
C LEU A 260 16.53 -0.65 27.27
N ALA A 261 15.64 0.28 27.62
CA ALA A 261 15.31 0.57 29.02
C ALA A 261 14.69 -0.65 29.74
N GLU A 262 13.79 -1.39 29.07
CA GLU A 262 13.23 -2.66 29.55
C GLU A 262 14.32 -3.74 29.74
N ALA A 263 15.38 -3.69 28.93
CA ALA A 263 16.56 -4.54 29.06
C ALA A 263 17.60 -4.02 30.07
N GLU A 264 17.19 -3.15 31.01
CA GLU A 264 18.03 -2.55 32.07
C GLU A 264 19.15 -1.60 31.59
N TRP A 265 19.06 -1.05 30.37
CA TRP A 265 19.99 -0.02 29.91
C TRP A 265 19.67 1.35 30.49
N LYS A 266 20.71 2.10 30.85
CA LYS A 266 20.59 3.51 31.21
C LYS A 266 20.86 4.41 30.00
N ILE A 267 19.80 4.97 29.45
CA ILE A 267 19.87 5.76 28.21
C ILE A 267 19.88 7.24 28.55
N LYS A 268 20.80 7.97 27.93
CA LYS A 268 20.87 9.44 28.01
C LYS A 268 20.73 9.99 26.60
N ILE A 269 19.63 10.69 26.35
CA ILE A 269 19.33 11.36 25.08
C ILE A 269 19.60 12.85 25.30
N ASP A 270 20.48 13.44 24.47
CA ASP A 270 20.75 14.88 24.52
C ASP A 270 19.50 15.69 24.10
N GLU A 271 19.33 16.90 24.66
CA GLU A 271 18.15 17.74 24.45
C GLU A 271 17.97 18.11 22.96
N ASN A 272 19.09 18.26 22.23
CA ASN A 272 19.10 18.61 20.81
C ASN A 272 19.29 17.40 19.88
N PHE A 273 19.00 16.17 20.31
CA PHE A 273 19.32 14.96 19.54
C PHE A 273 18.38 14.73 18.33
N GLY A 274 18.60 15.41 17.21
CA GLY A 274 17.79 15.21 16.00
C GLY A 274 16.33 15.66 16.16
N HIS A 275 15.49 15.33 15.19
CA HIS A 275 14.09 15.74 15.21
C HIS A 275 13.26 14.92 16.20
N ASP A 276 12.34 15.60 16.87
CA ASP A 276 11.41 14.96 17.79
C ASP A 276 10.42 14.04 17.06
N VAL A 277 9.99 13.02 17.78
CA VAL A 277 8.87 12.18 17.40
C VAL A 277 7.67 12.73 18.14
N HIS A 278 6.74 13.32 17.40
CA HIS A 278 5.51 13.82 17.98
C HIS A 278 4.54 12.65 18.15
N GLU A 279 4.08 12.44 19.37
CA GLU A 279 2.95 11.54 19.64
C GLU A 279 1.67 12.27 19.30
N LEU A 280 0.92 11.74 18.34
CA LEU A 280 -0.34 12.35 17.95
C LEU A 280 -1.34 12.26 19.10
N CYS A 281 -1.71 13.39 19.67
CA CYS A 281 -2.86 13.47 20.57
C CYS A 281 -4.17 13.56 19.75
N ASP A 282 -5.30 13.13 20.32
CA ASP A 282 -6.56 13.03 19.56
C ASP A 282 -7.02 14.34 18.92
N ASP A 283 -6.65 15.47 19.52
CA ASP A 283 -7.09 16.82 19.13
C ASP A 283 -6.13 17.59 18.20
N GLU A 284 -5.00 17.00 17.78
CA GLU A 284 -3.97 17.74 17.02
C GLU A 284 -4.12 17.68 15.48
N ILE A 285 -4.90 16.72 14.95
CA ILE A 285 -5.18 16.69 13.50
C ILE A 285 -6.26 17.73 13.17
N GLU A 286 -5.87 18.79 12.47
CA GLU A 286 -6.79 19.74 11.87
C GLU A 286 -7.14 19.33 10.44
N ALA A 287 -8.37 18.87 10.24
CA ALA A 287 -8.93 18.62 8.92
C ALA A 287 -9.97 19.69 8.55
N SER A 288 -9.90 20.19 7.31
CA SER A 288 -10.81 21.22 6.82
C SER A 288 -11.21 20.98 5.36
N LEU A 289 -12.44 21.38 5.02
CA LEU A 289 -12.98 21.29 3.67
C LEU A 289 -13.07 22.68 3.05
N ILE A 290 -12.25 22.92 2.04
CA ILE A 290 -12.13 24.22 1.36
C ILE A 290 -13.01 24.19 0.10
N PRO A 291 -13.91 25.17 -0.13
CA PRO A 291 -14.72 25.21 -1.35
C PRO A 291 -13.86 25.29 -2.62
N ALA A 292 -14.20 24.49 -3.62
CA ALA A 292 -13.58 24.42 -4.94
C ALA A 292 -14.58 24.77 -6.06
N PRO A 293 -14.12 25.04 -7.31
CA PRO A 293 -15.00 25.32 -8.44
C PRO A 293 -16.04 24.22 -8.68
N GLY A 294 -17.23 24.62 -9.16
CA GLY A 294 -18.32 23.67 -9.46
C GLY A 294 -19.03 23.11 -8.22
N GLY A 295 -18.81 23.68 -7.03
CA GLY A 295 -19.47 23.26 -5.78
C GLY A 295 -18.78 22.09 -5.08
N TRP A 296 -17.59 21.69 -5.53
CA TRP A 296 -16.78 20.63 -4.93
C TRP A 296 -15.99 21.18 -3.74
N PHE A 297 -15.30 20.31 -3.01
CA PHE A 297 -14.49 20.67 -1.85
C PHE A 297 -13.09 20.07 -1.95
N THR A 298 -12.08 20.79 -1.53
CA THR A 298 -10.73 20.27 -1.35
C THR A 298 -10.53 19.93 0.11
N LEU A 299 -10.10 18.69 0.39
CA LEU A 299 -9.70 18.29 1.73
C LEU A 299 -8.31 18.83 2.01
N SER A 300 -8.14 19.48 3.15
CA SER A 300 -6.83 19.82 3.73
C SER A 300 -6.74 19.14 5.09
N VAL A 301 -5.70 18.32 5.28
CA VAL A 301 -5.42 17.64 6.54
C VAL A 301 -4.05 18.08 6.98
N GLY A 302 -3.92 18.66 8.16
CA GLY A 302 -2.63 19.06 8.69
C GLY A 302 -2.56 18.94 10.20
N ILE A 303 -1.37 19.15 10.72
CA ILE A 303 -1.07 19.21 12.15
C ILE A 303 -0.24 20.47 12.40
N ASP A 304 -0.48 21.15 13.51
CA ASP A 304 0.38 22.24 13.97
C ASP A 304 1.52 21.67 14.80
N LEU A 305 2.76 21.83 14.34
CA LEU A 305 3.97 21.40 15.03
C LEU A 305 4.81 22.66 15.31
N ASP A 306 4.96 23.00 16.58
CA ASP A 306 5.77 24.15 17.04
C ASP A 306 5.40 25.50 16.38
N GLY A 307 4.13 25.68 15.98
CA GLY A 307 3.62 26.90 15.35
C GLY A 307 3.73 26.90 13.81
N GLU A 308 4.19 25.80 13.21
CA GLU A 308 4.17 25.58 11.75
C GLU A 308 3.17 24.46 11.38
N ARG A 309 2.20 24.81 10.51
CA ARG A 309 1.25 23.83 9.99
C ARG A 309 1.88 22.94 8.93
N LEU A 310 1.96 21.64 9.19
CA LEU A 310 2.39 20.62 8.24
C LEU A 310 1.19 20.03 7.49
N ASP A 311 1.24 20.02 6.15
CA ASP A 311 0.24 19.34 5.32
C ASP A 311 0.50 17.83 5.29
N LEU A 312 -0.39 17.06 5.92
CA LEU A 312 -0.30 15.61 6.03
C LEU A 312 -0.86 14.91 4.80
N LEU A 313 -1.70 15.56 3.99
CA LEU A 313 -2.38 14.89 2.88
C LEU A 313 -1.41 14.29 1.84
N PRO A 314 -0.33 14.97 1.40
CA PRO A 314 0.66 14.36 0.50
C PRO A 314 1.34 13.13 1.10
N ILE A 315 1.56 13.14 2.42
CA ILE A 315 2.20 12.04 3.13
C ILE A 315 1.23 10.87 3.24
N LEU A 316 0.01 11.09 3.72
CA LEU A 316 -1.05 10.08 3.82
C LEU A 316 -1.37 9.47 2.45
N THR A 317 -1.40 10.27 1.39
CA THR A 317 -1.62 9.76 0.03
C THR A 317 -0.45 8.93 -0.49
N SER A 318 0.79 9.19 -0.05
CA SER A 318 1.94 8.34 -0.36
C SER A 318 1.87 6.97 0.32
N LEU A 319 1.21 6.90 1.48
CA LEU A 319 0.96 5.67 2.25
C LEU A 319 -0.20 4.83 1.70
N LEU A 320 -0.87 5.28 0.62
CA LEU A 320 -1.96 4.52 -0.04
C LEU A 320 -1.46 3.40 -0.96
N ASP A 321 -0.17 3.07 -0.94
CA ASP A 321 0.34 1.92 -1.67
C ASP A 321 -0.08 0.59 -1.01
N SER A 322 -0.07 -0.50 -1.80
CA SER A 322 -0.53 -1.81 -1.35
C SER A 322 0.29 -2.37 -0.20
N ASP A 323 1.58 -2.07 -0.16
CA ASP A 323 2.52 -2.65 0.78
C ASP A 323 2.34 -2.03 2.18
N THR A 324 2.15 -0.71 2.25
CA THR A 324 1.87 -0.01 3.52
C THR A 324 0.53 -0.44 4.10
N ILE A 325 -0.50 -0.57 3.27
CA ILE A 325 -1.82 -1.01 3.72
C ILE A 325 -1.76 -2.45 4.27
N ALA A 326 -1.04 -3.35 3.59
CA ALA A 326 -0.86 -4.73 4.06
C ALA A 326 -0.12 -4.77 5.41
N GLN A 327 0.97 -4.00 5.55
CA GLN A 327 1.69 -3.90 6.83
C GLN A 327 0.79 -3.38 7.96
N LEU A 328 -0.02 -2.36 7.71
CA LEU A 328 -0.94 -1.80 8.71
C LEU A 328 -2.06 -2.78 9.11
N GLN A 329 -2.41 -3.75 8.26
CA GLN A 329 -3.39 -4.79 8.58
C GLN A 329 -2.83 -5.87 9.53
N GLU A 330 -1.51 -6.05 9.56
CA GLU A 330 -0.86 -7.01 10.46
C GLU A 330 -0.68 -6.46 11.89
N LEU A 331 -0.81 -5.14 12.08
CA LEU A 331 -0.65 -4.47 13.37
C LEU A 331 -1.97 -4.44 14.16
N GLU A 332 -1.86 -4.53 15.49
CA GLU A 332 -2.99 -4.27 16.40
C GLU A 332 -3.38 -2.78 16.40
N ASP A 333 -4.63 -2.46 16.73
CA ASP A 333 -5.16 -1.09 16.58
C ASP A 333 -4.41 -0.04 17.41
N ASP A 334 -4.02 -0.41 18.63
CA ASP A 334 -3.26 0.43 19.56
C ASP A 334 -1.75 0.45 19.26
N GLU A 335 -1.27 -0.37 18.32
CA GLU A 335 0.15 -0.43 18.03
C GLU A 335 0.61 0.88 17.34
N PRO A 336 1.66 1.55 17.85
CA PRO A 336 2.11 2.79 17.27
C PRO A 336 2.85 2.57 15.94
N HIS A 337 2.40 3.29 14.93
CA HIS A 337 3.02 3.40 13.61
C HIS A 337 3.67 4.77 13.42
N LEU A 338 4.80 4.83 12.70
CA LEU A 338 5.53 6.08 12.46
C LEU A 338 5.32 6.58 11.03
N ILE A 339 4.87 7.82 10.90
CA ILE A 339 4.79 8.56 9.65
C ILE A 339 5.99 9.50 9.58
N TYR A 340 6.86 9.31 8.59
CA TYR A 340 8.08 10.10 8.45
C TYR A 340 7.84 11.38 7.65
N PHE A 341 8.36 12.50 8.16
CA PHE A 341 8.23 13.80 7.53
C PHE A 341 9.43 14.13 6.61
N PRO A 342 9.24 14.95 5.57
CA PRO A 342 10.33 15.37 4.67
C PRO A 342 11.45 16.16 5.36
N ASN A 343 11.16 16.78 6.50
CA ASN A 343 12.12 17.53 7.32
C ASN A 343 12.98 16.62 8.21
N GLY A 344 12.67 15.32 8.33
CA GLY A 344 13.41 14.36 9.15
C GLY A 344 12.79 14.02 10.51
N GLY A 345 11.68 14.66 10.88
CA GLY A 345 10.86 14.28 12.04
C GLY A 345 9.92 13.11 11.74
N ALA A 346 9.17 12.69 12.75
CA ALA A 346 8.12 11.70 12.57
C ALA A 346 6.90 11.97 13.46
N LEU A 347 5.75 11.48 13.02
CA LEU A 347 4.51 11.43 13.78
C LEU A 347 4.23 9.99 14.17
N GLN A 348 4.00 9.74 15.45
CA GLN A 348 3.52 8.46 15.94
C GLN A 348 2.00 8.46 15.98
N VAL A 349 1.37 7.52 15.26
CA VAL A 349 -0.08 7.40 15.13
C VAL A 349 -0.49 5.96 15.44
N PRO A 350 -1.56 5.71 16.21
CA PRO A 350 -2.10 4.35 16.38
C PRO A 350 -2.46 3.73 15.03
N ALA A 351 -2.06 2.47 14.79
CA ALA A 351 -2.25 1.80 13.51
C ALA A 351 -3.73 1.71 13.13
N GLY A 352 -4.63 1.49 14.09
CA GLY A 352 -6.08 1.46 13.87
C GLY A 352 -6.60 2.81 13.35
N ARG A 353 -6.19 3.92 13.96
CA ARG A 353 -6.57 5.28 13.52
C ARG A 353 -6.03 5.58 12.12
N LEU A 354 -4.76 5.26 11.86
CA LEU A 354 -4.16 5.45 10.54
C LEU A 354 -4.86 4.61 9.46
N ARG A 355 -5.22 3.36 9.77
CA ARG A 355 -5.96 2.47 8.86
C ARG A 355 -7.31 3.06 8.49
N THR A 356 -8.05 3.59 9.46
CA THR A 356 -9.32 4.28 9.22
C THR A 356 -9.15 5.49 8.29
N ILE A 357 -8.19 6.38 8.59
CA ILE A 357 -7.89 7.56 7.77
C ILE A 357 -7.54 7.16 6.32
N LEU A 358 -6.62 6.22 6.14
CA LEU A 358 -6.20 5.76 4.82
C LEU A 358 -7.34 5.06 4.06
N HIS A 359 -8.17 4.29 4.76
CA HIS A 359 -9.34 3.63 4.16
C HIS A 359 -10.32 4.66 3.57
N HIS A 360 -10.64 5.72 4.33
CA HIS A 360 -11.52 6.81 3.88
C HIS A 360 -10.88 7.63 2.75
N LEU A 361 -9.59 7.99 2.85
CA LEU A 361 -8.87 8.72 1.80
C LEU A 361 -8.75 7.93 0.50
N ALA A 362 -8.46 6.62 0.56
CA ALA A 362 -8.38 5.73 -0.60
C ALA A 362 -9.67 5.71 -1.41
N ALA A 363 -10.81 5.82 -0.71
CA ALA A 363 -12.12 5.71 -1.31
C ALA A 363 -12.63 7.04 -1.89
N LEU A 364 -12.20 8.18 -1.32
CA LEU A 364 -12.79 9.49 -1.60
C LEU A 364 -11.89 10.45 -2.39
N THR A 365 -10.57 10.42 -2.22
CA THR A 365 -9.67 11.45 -2.77
C THR A 365 -8.77 10.94 -3.88
N ASP A 366 -8.61 11.66 -5.00
CA ASP A 366 -7.48 11.42 -5.93
C ASP A 366 -6.18 11.91 -5.27
N PRO A 367 -5.15 11.05 -5.12
CA PRO A 367 -3.84 11.45 -4.60
C PRO A 367 -3.24 12.67 -5.31
N LYS A 368 -3.60 12.88 -6.58
CA LYS A 368 -3.09 13.98 -7.41
C LYS A 368 -3.96 15.23 -7.40
N ALA A 369 -5.22 15.12 -6.97
CA ALA A 369 -6.19 16.22 -6.96
C ALA A 369 -7.36 15.88 -6.01
N PRO A 370 -7.28 16.19 -4.71
CA PRO A 370 -8.27 15.80 -3.71
C PRO A 370 -9.51 16.71 -3.79
N SER A 371 -10.23 16.64 -4.91
CA SER A 371 -11.53 17.29 -5.08
C SER A 371 -12.63 16.29 -4.73
N LEU A 372 -13.42 16.64 -3.72
CA LEU A 372 -14.50 15.87 -3.15
C LEU A 372 -15.84 16.42 -3.61
N HIS A 373 -16.72 15.52 -4.01
CA HIS A 373 -18.11 15.88 -4.24
C HIS A 373 -18.78 16.24 -2.89
N PRO A 374 -19.80 17.12 -2.84
CA PRO A 374 -20.50 17.46 -1.60
C PRO A 374 -20.98 16.26 -0.76
N LEU A 375 -21.39 15.16 -1.40
CA LEU A 375 -21.76 13.93 -0.70
C LEU A 375 -20.56 13.25 -0.02
N ASP A 376 -19.42 13.19 -0.71
CA ASP A 376 -18.18 12.62 -0.16
C ASP A 376 -17.64 13.50 0.97
N ALA A 377 -17.69 14.82 0.77
CA ALA A 377 -17.34 15.79 1.78
C ALA A 377 -18.26 15.66 3.01
N THR A 378 -19.56 15.42 2.83
CA THR A 378 -20.45 15.13 3.96
C THR A 378 -20.11 13.83 4.66
N ALA A 379 -19.68 12.79 3.93
CA ALA A 379 -19.31 11.49 4.50
C ALA A 379 -18.14 11.61 5.50
N LEU A 380 -17.18 12.50 5.22
CA LEU A 380 -16.02 12.76 6.09
C LEU A 380 -16.36 13.53 7.37
N LEU A 381 -17.49 14.25 7.44
CA LEU A 381 -17.87 15.02 8.64
C LEU A 381 -18.22 14.18 9.88
N GLU A 382 -18.40 12.86 9.73
CA GLU A 382 -18.68 11.94 10.86
C GLU A 382 -17.52 10.98 11.12
N ASP A 383 -16.39 11.17 10.44
CA ASP A 383 -15.19 10.37 10.70
C ASP A 383 -14.54 10.88 11.97
N GLU A 384 -14.68 10.16 13.08
CA GLU A 384 -14.03 10.49 14.35
C GLU A 384 -12.50 10.55 14.20
N ALA A 385 -11.93 9.85 13.22
CA ALA A 385 -10.50 9.90 12.94
C ALA A 385 -10.05 11.21 12.29
N LEU A 386 -10.96 11.94 11.63
CA LEU A 386 -10.73 13.24 10.98
C LEU A 386 -11.80 14.25 11.42
N PRO A 387 -11.63 14.91 12.58
CA PRO A 387 -12.56 15.94 13.02
C PRO A 387 -12.54 17.11 12.04
N ILE A 388 -13.65 17.27 11.29
CA ILE A 388 -13.82 18.36 10.32
C ILE A 388 -15.00 19.22 10.74
N ASP A 389 -14.74 20.51 10.94
CA ASP A 389 -15.81 21.48 11.13
C ASP A 389 -16.64 21.62 9.85
N PRO A 390 -17.97 21.39 9.90
CA PRO A 390 -18.80 21.32 8.72
C PRO A 390 -18.93 22.71 8.06
N PRO A 391 -18.52 22.87 6.79
CA PRO A 391 -18.76 24.10 6.05
C PRO A 391 -20.25 24.45 6.02
N ALA A 392 -20.59 25.74 6.06
CA ALA A 392 -22.00 26.19 6.11
C ALA A 392 -22.88 25.60 4.99
N LYS A 393 -22.32 25.35 3.80
CA LYS A 393 -23.01 24.71 2.66
C LYS A 393 -23.31 23.22 2.87
N LEU A 394 -22.47 22.52 3.65
CA LEU A 394 -22.64 21.09 3.96
C LEU A 394 -23.43 20.89 5.27
N LYS A 395 -23.47 21.91 6.13
CA LYS A 395 -24.22 21.92 7.37
C LYS A 395 -25.71 21.65 7.09
N GLY A 396 -26.19 20.51 7.58
CA GLY A 396 -27.56 20.05 7.39
C GLY A 396 -27.84 19.28 6.10
N LEU A 397 -26.96 19.28 5.08
CA LEU A 397 -27.12 18.47 3.86
C LEU A 397 -27.14 16.97 4.22
N ARG A 398 -26.20 16.52 5.06
CA ARG A 398 -26.14 15.14 5.54
C ARG A 398 -27.37 14.74 6.37
N SER A 399 -27.76 15.58 7.34
CA SER A 399 -28.97 15.32 8.14
C SER A 399 -30.23 15.18 7.28
N ARG A 400 -30.28 15.84 6.12
CA ARG A 400 -31.39 15.74 5.17
C ARG A 400 -31.27 14.52 4.25
N LEU A 401 -30.06 14.09 3.90
CA LEU A 401 -29.78 12.85 3.15
C LEU A 401 -30.00 11.58 4.00
N LEU A 402 -29.64 11.62 5.29
CA LEU A 402 -29.74 10.51 6.23
C LEU A 402 -31.10 10.43 6.94
N ASN A 403 -31.87 11.52 7.02
CA ASN A 403 -33.26 11.48 7.47
C ASN A 403 -34.16 10.82 6.40
N LYS A 404 -33.89 9.55 6.08
CA LYS A 404 -34.68 8.66 5.23
C LYS A 404 -36.12 8.45 5.75
N GLN A 405 -36.49 9.02 6.90
CA GLN A 405 -37.70 8.66 7.64
C GLN A 405 -38.42 9.80 8.38
N LYS A 406 -38.00 11.08 8.26
CA LYS A 406 -38.90 12.14 8.76
C LYS A 406 -40.07 12.24 7.79
N LYS A 407 -41.24 11.80 8.30
CA LYS A 407 -42.59 11.97 7.74
C LYS A 407 -42.57 13.07 6.69
N THR A 408 -42.68 12.69 5.42
CA THR A 408 -42.57 13.67 4.34
C THR A 408 -43.51 14.83 4.64
N GLU A 409 -43.03 16.05 4.42
CA GLU A 409 -43.93 17.21 4.35
C GLU A 409 -45.14 16.79 3.51
N GLU A 410 -46.36 17.08 3.98
CA GLU A 410 -47.59 16.60 3.37
C GLU A 410 -47.54 16.75 1.85
N PHE A 411 -47.66 15.63 1.12
CA PHE A 411 -47.50 15.63 -0.33
C PHE A 411 -48.47 16.62 -0.98
N ILE A 412 -47.93 17.69 -1.54
CA ILE A 412 -48.73 18.69 -2.26
C ILE A 412 -48.89 18.20 -3.70
N GLN A 413 -50.11 17.75 -4.04
CA GLN A 413 -50.45 17.37 -5.40
C GLN A 413 -50.36 18.60 -6.33
N PRO A 414 -49.58 18.55 -7.42
CA PRO A 414 -49.46 19.69 -8.32
C PRO A 414 -50.74 19.91 -9.12
N ASP A 415 -51.05 21.19 -9.35
CA ASP A 415 -52.12 21.60 -10.25
C ASP A 415 -51.88 21.03 -11.67
N GLY A 416 -52.95 20.50 -12.28
CA GLY A 416 -52.89 19.90 -13.61
C GLY A 416 -52.49 18.42 -13.65
N LEU A 417 -52.28 17.77 -12.50
CA LEU A 417 -52.16 16.31 -12.43
C LEU A 417 -53.54 15.63 -12.44
N HIS A 418 -53.79 14.81 -13.46
CA HIS A 418 -55.03 14.06 -13.67
C HIS A 418 -54.87 12.59 -13.23
N ALA A 419 -54.37 12.37 -12.01
CA ALA A 419 -54.23 11.05 -11.39
C ALA A 419 -54.11 11.17 -9.88
N GLU A 420 -54.52 10.12 -9.16
CA GLU A 420 -54.20 9.93 -7.74
C GLU A 420 -52.96 9.04 -7.61
N LEU A 421 -51.95 9.53 -6.89
CA LEU A 421 -50.71 8.80 -6.63
C LEU A 421 -50.90 7.88 -5.42
N ARG A 422 -50.39 6.65 -5.52
CA ARG A 422 -50.23 5.77 -4.36
C ARG A 422 -49.15 6.33 -3.42
N ASP A 423 -49.16 5.95 -2.15
CA ASP A 423 -48.24 6.53 -1.16
C ASP A 423 -46.77 6.35 -1.51
N TYR A 424 -46.37 5.18 -1.99
CA TYR A 424 -45.00 4.99 -2.48
C TYR A 424 -44.69 5.88 -3.71
N GLN A 425 -45.67 6.17 -4.57
CA GLN A 425 -45.46 7.06 -5.72
C GLN A 425 -45.28 8.52 -5.26
N LYS A 426 -45.99 8.94 -4.21
CA LYS A 426 -45.76 10.23 -3.53
C LYS A 426 -44.34 10.31 -2.99
N THR A 427 -43.90 9.29 -2.23
CA THR A 427 -42.52 9.22 -1.70
C THR A 427 -41.47 9.29 -2.82
N GLY A 428 -41.68 8.61 -3.94
CA GLY A 428 -40.71 8.65 -5.05
C GLY A 428 -40.67 10.00 -5.77
N THR A 429 -41.82 10.66 -5.89
CA THR A 429 -41.91 12.03 -6.42
C THR A 429 -41.21 13.03 -5.49
N GLU A 430 -41.44 12.92 -4.19
CA GLU A 430 -40.80 13.75 -3.16
C GLU A 430 -39.29 13.53 -3.12
N TRP A 431 -38.83 12.29 -3.28
CA TRP A 431 -37.41 11.99 -3.42
C TRP A 431 -36.79 12.67 -4.65
N MET A 432 -37.44 12.65 -5.81
CA MET A 432 -36.95 13.39 -6.99
C MET A 432 -36.94 14.92 -6.77
N ASN A 433 -37.94 15.46 -6.06
CA ASN A 433 -37.96 16.87 -5.67
C ASN A 433 -36.84 17.22 -4.70
N PHE A 434 -36.56 16.33 -3.75
CA PHE A 434 -35.47 16.47 -2.79
C PHE A 434 -34.13 16.55 -3.53
N LEU A 435 -33.88 15.65 -4.48
CA LEU A 435 -32.68 15.70 -5.32
C LEU A 435 -32.58 17.03 -6.07
N SER A 436 -33.68 17.46 -6.72
CA SER A 436 -33.74 18.73 -7.46
C SER A 436 -33.48 19.97 -6.59
N LYS A 437 -33.93 19.95 -5.33
CA LYS A 437 -33.73 21.04 -4.36
C LYS A 437 -32.27 21.15 -3.91
N HIS A 438 -31.53 20.05 -3.96
CA HIS A 438 -30.15 19.95 -3.51
C HIS A 438 -29.14 19.83 -4.66
N GLU A 439 -29.56 20.10 -5.90
CA GLU A 439 -28.71 20.00 -7.10
C GLU A 439 -28.09 18.61 -7.27
N LEU A 440 -28.82 17.58 -6.82
CA LEU A 440 -28.42 16.18 -6.91
C LEU A 440 -29.17 15.47 -8.05
N ASN A 441 -28.58 14.36 -8.47
CA ASN A 441 -29.07 13.49 -9.53
C ASN A 441 -29.25 12.08 -8.97
N GLY A 442 -30.06 11.24 -9.61
CA GLY A 442 -30.33 9.92 -9.04
C GLY A 442 -30.95 8.89 -9.98
N ILE A 443 -31.07 7.68 -9.44
CA ILE A 443 -31.67 6.51 -10.10
C ILE A 443 -32.99 6.15 -9.41
N LEU A 444 -34.11 6.27 -10.11
CA LEU A 444 -35.38 5.68 -9.68
C LEU A 444 -35.42 4.22 -10.16
N ALA A 445 -35.07 3.32 -9.26
CA ALA A 445 -34.89 1.89 -9.50
C ALA A 445 -36.07 1.03 -9.03
N ASP A 446 -37.27 1.58 -9.05
CA ASP A 446 -38.51 0.83 -8.78
C ASP A 446 -38.72 -0.30 -9.80
N ASP A 447 -39.24 -1.43 -9.33
CA ASP A 447 -39.64 -2.56 -10.18
C ASP A 447 -40.57 -2.13 -11.33
N MET A 448 -40.50 -2.88 -12.43
CA MET A 448 -41.33 -2.65 -13.61
C MET A 448 -42.83 -2.69 -13.26
N GLY A 449 -43.57 -1.64 -13.61
CA GLY A 449 -45.01 -1.52 -13.34
C GLY A 449 -45.39 -0.75 -12.08
N LEU A 450 -44.43 -0.24 -11.29
CA LEU A 450 -44.71 0.66 -10.15
C LEU A 450 -44.97 2.13 -10.55
N GLY A 451 -45.13 2.41 -11.86
CA GLY A 451 -45.53 3.73 -12.35
C GLY A 451 -44.42 4.79 -12.29
N LYS A 452 -43.17 4.44 -12.63
CA LYS A 452 -42.03 5.39 -12.73
C LYS A 452 -42.33 6.58 -13.63
N THR A 453 -43.03 6.35 -14.75
CA THR A 453 -43.46 7.40 -15.69
C THR A 453 -44.38 8.41 -15.03
N LEU A 454 -45.43 7.96 -14.34
CA LEU A 454 -46.36 8.84 -13.59
C LEU A 454 -45.65 9.64 -12.49
N GLN A 455 -44.78 8.99 -11.71
CA GLN A 455 -43.96 9.68 -10.70
C GLN A 455 -43.10 10.78 -11.33
N THR A 456 -42.47 10.48 -12.47
CA THR A 456 -41.59 11.42 -13.17
C THR A 456 -42.37 12.59 -13.78
N LEU A 457 -43.53 12.33 -14.41
CA LEU A 457 -44.41 13.37 -14.94
C LEU A 457 -44.94 14.30 -13.84
N THR A 458 -45.27 13.74 -12.68
CA THR A 458 -45.67 14.52 -11.49
C THR A 458 -44.53 15.42 -11.03
N HIS A 459 -43.30 14.89 -10.96
CA HIS A 459 -42.12 15.67 -10.63
C HIS A 459 -41.88 16.81 -11.63
N ILE A 460 -42.03 16.55 -12.94
CA ILE A 460 -41.91 17.58 -14.00
C ILE A 460 -42.93 18.71 -13.78
N LEU A 461 -44.19 18.38 -13.48
CA LEU A 461 -45.20 19.38 -13.17
C LEU A 461 -44.83 20.23 -11.95
N GLN A 462 -44.34 19.61 -10.87
CA GLN A 462 -43.95 20.34 -9.64
C GLN A 462 -42.73 21.23 -9.86
N VAL A 463 -41.75 20.78 -10.66
CA VAL A 463 -40.58 21.59 -11.04
C VAL A 463 -41.04 22.82 -11.82
N LYS A 464 -41.95 22.64 -12.78
CA LYS A 464 -42.50 23.73 -13.59
C LYS A 464 -43.32 24.72 -12.74
N ALA A 465 -44.16 24.21 -11.84
CA ALA A 465 -44.96 25.04 -10.93
C ALA A 465 -44.12 25.93 -10.00
N LYS A 466 -42.87 25.53 -9.71
CA LYS A 466 -41.89 26.32 -8.92
C LYS A 466 -41.16 27.39 -9.73
N GLY A 467 -41.55 27.63 -10.99
CA GLY A 467 -40.94 28.64 -11.86
C GLY A 467 -39.57 28.25 -12.42
N LYS A 468 -39.20 26.97 -12.38
CA LYS A 468 -38.02 26.46 -13.07
C LYS A 468 -38.39 26.22 -14.54
N ASP A 469 -38.35 27.28 -15.33
CA ASP A 469 -38.71 27.26 -16.75
C ASP A 469 -37.57 26.66 -17.59
N GLY A 470 -37.87 25.65 -18.39
CA GLY A 470 -36.93 25.03 -19.31
C GLY A 470 -37.43 23.67 -19.83
N PRO A 471 -36.98 23.23 -21.00
CA PRO A 471 -37.43 21.97 -21.58
C PRO A 471 -36.92 20.78 -20.76
N VAL A 472 -37.77 19.76 -20.61
CA VAL A 472 -37.39 18.44 -20.09
C VAL A 472 -37.17 17.48 -21.24
N LEU A 473 -36.01 16.84 -21.30
CA LEU A 473 -35.72 15.81 -22.29
C LEU A 473 -35.90 14.42 -21.68
N VAL A 474 -36.77 13.60 -22.28
CA VAL A 474 -36.86 12.17 -22.00
C VAL A 474 -36.27 11.40 -23.18
N VAL A 475 -35.30 10.55 -22.88
CA VAL A 475 -34.72 9.59 -23.81
C VAL A 475 -35.17 8.20 -23.39
N ALA A 476 -35.86 7.50 -24.27
CA ALA A 476 -36.40 6.17 -23.99
C ALA A 476 -36.10 5.19 -25.14
N PRO A 477 -36.33 3.87 -24.98
CA PRO A 477 -36.36 2.96 -26.12
C PRO A 477 -37.40 3.42 -27.15
N THR A 478 -37.13 3.22 -28.44
CA THR A 478 -38.01 3.70 -29.53
C THR A 478 -39.46 3.23 -29.37
N SER A 479 -39.66 2.01 -28.85
CA SER A 479 -40.98 1.43 -28.58
C SER A 479 -41.74 2.10 -27.42
N VAL A 480 -41.04 2.75 -26.48
CA VAL A 480 -41.62 3.33 -25.27
C VAL A 480 -41.94 4.82 -25.44
N VAL A 481 -41.32 5.50 -26.41
CA VAL A 481 -41.57 6.91 -26.72
C VAL A 481 -43.06 7.25 -26.94
N PRO A 482 -43.85 6.47 -27.72
CA PRO A 482 -45.28 6.73 -27.88
C PRO A 482 -46.07 6.59 -26.56
N ASN A 483 -45.65 5.66 -25.69
CA ASN A 483 -46.28 5.46 -24.39
C ASN A 483 -46.07 6.68 -23.47
N TRP A 484 -44.84 7.23 -23.44
CA TRP A 484 -44.57 8.48 -22.72
C TRP A 484 -45.49 9.63 -23.16
N LEU A 485 -45.73 9.79 -24.46
CA LEU A 485 -46.66 10.81 -24.96
C LEU A 485 -48.10 10.53 -24.52
N ALA A 486 -48.55 9.27 -24.59
CA ALA A 486 -49.89 8.88 -24.19
C ALA A 486 -50.12 9.14 -22.69
N GLU A 487 -49.15 8.78 -21.85
CA GLU A 487 -49.20 9.03 -20.40
C GLU A 487 -49.14 10.52 -20.09
N ALA A 488 -48.28 11.30 -20.75
CA ALA A 488 -48.22 12.76 -20.58
C ALA A 488 -49.55 13.43 -20.95
N LYS A 489 -50.18 13.02 -22.06
CA LYS A 489 -51.52 13.53 -22.45
C LYS A 489 -52.61 13.14 -21.48
N LYS A 490 -52.53 11.94 -20.89
CA LYS A 490 -53.52 11.43 -19.95
C LYS A 490 -53.40 12.10 -18.58
N PHE A 491 -52.20 12.13 -18.01
CA PHE A 491 -51.97 12.50 -16.63
C PHE A 491 -51.56 13.96 -16.46
N THR A 492 -50.97 14.59 -17.47
CA THR A 492 -50.43 15.96 -17.39
C THR A 492 -50.75 16.74 -18.67
N PRO A 493 -52.04 16.90 -19.06
CA PRO A 493 -52.43 17.46 -20.35
C PRO A 493 -51.99 18.92 -20.56
N SER A 494 -51.63 19.63 -19.49
CA SER A 494 -51.09 20.98 -19.52
C SER A 494 -49.64 21.06 -20.02
N LEU A 495 -48.90 19.94 -20.06
CA LEU A 495 -47.54 19.88 -20.58
C LEU A 495 -47.53 19.83 -22.11
N ARG A 496 -46.86 20.80 -22.75
CA ARG A 496 -46.63 20.82 -24.19
C ARG A 496 -45.54 19.82 -24.55
N ALA A 497 -45.94 18.64 -24.98
CA ALA A 497 -45.04 17.57 -25.37
C ALA A 497 -44.77 17.53 -26.88
N ILE A 498 -43.50 17.40 -27.28
CA ILE A 498 -43.07 17.16 -28.67
C ILE A 498 -42.29 15.86 -28.78
N ILE A 499 -42.43 15.16 -29.92
CA ILE A 499 -41.64 13.97 -30.24
C ILE A 499 -40.63 14.32 -31.33
N LEU A 500 -39.36 14.06 -31.07
CA LEU A 500 -38.28 14.14 -32.05
C LEU A 500 -38.14 12.78 -32.76
N HIS A 501 -38.96 12.54 -33.78
CA HIS A 501 -38.95 11.29 -34.54
C HIS A 501 -39.01 11.50 -36.06
N GLY A 502 -38.49 10.52 -36.81
CA GLY A 502 -38.51 10.53 -38.27
C GLY A 502 -37.52 11.50 -38.92
N PRO A 503 -37.52 11.61 -40.26
CA PRO A 503 -36.56 12.39 -41.01
C PRO A 503 -36.75 13.91 -40.86
N GLN A 504 -37.98 14.37 -40.59
CA GLN A 504 -38.31 15.79 -40.48
C GLN A 504 -38.03 16.39 -39.08
N ARG A 505 -37.62 15.58 -38.10
CA ARG A 505 -37.39 16.01 -36.70
C ARG A 505 -36.42 17.17 -36.53
N LYS A 506 -35.47 17.36 -37.45
CA LYS A 506 -34.51 18.48 -37.39
C LYS A 506 -35.21 19.84 -37.39
N LYS A 507 -36.38 19.95 -38.03
CA LYS A 507 -37.21 21.16 -38.01
C LYS A 507 -37.81 21.45 -36.63
N LEU A 508 -37.95 20.44 -35.78
CA LEU A 508 -38.54 20.56 -34.45
C LEU A 508 -37.52 21.03 -33.40
N PHE A 509 -36.22 21.05 -33.71
CA PHE A 509 -35.20 21.49 -32.75
C PHE A 509 -35.36 22.97 -32.36
N THR A 510 -35.81 23.81 -33.29
CA THR A 510 -36.14 25.21 -32.99
C THR A 510 -37.33 25.37 -32.04
N HIS A 511 -38.17 24.34 -31.92
CA HIS A 511 -39.32 24.33 -31.02
C HIS A 511 -38.99 23.78 -29.62
N ILE A 512 -37.80 23.22 -29.40
CA ILE A 512 -37.37 22.67 -28.10
C ILE A 512 -37.54 23.69 -26.96
N PRO A 513 -37.08 24.96 -27.09
CA PRO A 513 -37.22 25.94 -26.01
C PRO A 513 -38.68 26.31 -25.67
N HIS A 514 -39.63 25.99 -26.56
CA HIS A 514 -41.05 26.27 -26.37
C HIS A 514 -41.85 25.05 -25.91
N ALA A 515 -41.22 23.87 -25.85
CA ALA A 515 -41.82 22.66 -25.34
C ALA A 515 -41.52 22.50 -23.85
N ASP A 516 -42.44 21.90 -23.11
CA ASP A 516 -42.21 21.55 -21.72
C ASP A 516 -41.60 20.15 -21.63
N LEU A 517 -41.99 19.25 -22.54
CA LEU A 517 -41.53 17.87 -22.62
C LEU A 517 -41.07 17.53 -24.03
N VAL A 518 -39.84 17.07 -24.17
CA VAL A 518 -39.22 16.66 -25.42
C VAL A 518 -38.92 15.17 -25.33
N LEU A 519 -39.48 14.38 -26.23
CA LEU A 519 -39.32 12.93 -26.26
C LEU A 519 -38.44 12.53 -27.44
N THR A 520 -37.41 11.73 -27.19
CA THR A 520 -36.54 11.15 -28.22
C THR A 520 -36.14 9.72 -27.87
N SER A 521 -35.46 9.03 -28.78
CA SER A 521 -34.96 7.68 -28.53
C SER A 521 -33.44 7.61 -28.45
N PHE A 522 -32.91 6.60 -27.74
CA PHE A 522 -31.46 6.35 -27.67
C PHE A 522 -30.78 6.24 -29.04
N ALA A 523 -31.46 5.64 -30.02
CA ALA A 523 -30.96 5.51 -31.38
C ALA A 523 -30.81 6.86 -32.11
N LEU A 524 -31.67 7.82 -31.79
CA LEU A 524 -31.63 9.18 -32.35
C LEU A 524 -30.72 10.12 -31.56
N LEU A 525 -30.63 9.95 -30.24
CA LEU A 525 -29.77 10.73 -29.36
C LEU A 525 -28.35 10.84 -29.91
N GLN A 526 -27.73 9.72 -30.25
CA GLN A 526 -26.36 9.71 -30.78
C GLN A 526 -26.22 10.51 -32.10
N ARG A 527 -27.25 10.49 -32.94
CA ARG A 527 -27.24 11.16 -34.25
C ARG A 527 -27.47 12.66 -34.13
N ASP A 528 -28.23 13.06 -33.12
CA ASP A 528 -28.73 14.42 -32.96
C ASP A 528 -28.06 15.18 -31.80
N VAL A 529 -27.11 14.56 -31.09
CA VAL A 529 -26.43 15.15 -29.92
C VAL A 529 -25.83 16.52 -30.22
N ALA A 530 -25.30 16.71 -31.43
CA ALA A 530 -24.71 17.98 -31.86
C ALA A 530 -25.71 19.14 -31.85
N ASP A 531 -26.98 18.87 -32.11
CA ASP A 531 -28.05 19.85 -32.03
C ASP A 531 -28.65 19.91 -30.62
N LEU A 532 -28.86 18.77 -29.98
CA LEU A 532 -29.45 18.69 -28.64
C LEU A 532 -28.58 19.40 -27.58
N LYS A 533 -27.25 19.28 -27.65
CA LYS A 533 -26.34 19.92 -26.66
C LYS A 533 -26.27 21.45 -26.73
N LYS A 534 -26.91 22.06 -27.73
CA LYS A 534 -27.07 23.52 -27.85
C LYS A 534 -28.15 24.06 -26.92
N HIS A 535 -29.00 23.19 -26.39
CA HIS A 535 -30.08 23.55 -25.48
C HIS A 535 -29.69 23.21 -24.04
N ASP A 536 -30.05 24.07 -23.10
CA ASP A 536 -29.94 23.83 -21.67
C ASP A 536 -31.27 23.23 -21.17
N PHE A 537 -31.23 21.98 -20.72
CA PHE A 537 -32.42 21.28 -20.25
C PHE A 537 -32.62 21.47 -18.74
N GLN A 538 -33.86 21.65 -18.31
CA GLN A 538 -34.16 21.69 -16.87
C GLN A 538 -33.98 20.31 -16.23
N LEU A 539 -34.33 19.25 -16.95
CA LEU A 539 -34.20 17.86 -16.54
C LEU A 539 -33.92 16.98 -17.76
N ILE A 540 -33.00 16.03 -17.63
CA ILE A 540 -32.85 14.92 -18.56
C ILE A 540 -33.21 13.63 -17.85
N VAL A 541 -34.13 12.87 -18.44
CA VAL A 541 -34.56 11.55 -17.96
C VAL A 541 -34.11 10.50 -18.97
N LEU A 542 -33.36 9.51 -18.51
CA LEU A 542 -33.07 8.31 -19.28
C LEU A 542 -33.97 7.18 -18.79
N ASP A 543 -34.98 6.83 -19.57
CA ASP A 543 -35.84 5.69 -19.29
C ASP A 543 -35.20 4.40 -19.83
N GLU A 544 -35.32 3.30 -19.11
CA GLU A 544 -34.53 2.08 -19.33
C GLU A 544 -33.02 2.39 -19.44
N ALA A 545 -32.49 3.07 -18.42
CA ALA A 545 -31.13 3.60 -18.40
C ALA A 545 -30.02 2.55 -18.62
N GLN A 546 -30.30 1.25 -18.48
CA GLN A 546 -29.37 0.19 -18.87
C GLN A 546 -28.94 0.26 -20.34
N HIS A 547 -29.64 1.02 -21.20
CA HIS A 547 -29.21 1.33 -22.56
C HIS A 547 -27.84 2.06 -22.63
N ILE A 548 -27.42 2.73 -21.56
CA ILE A 548 -26.10 3.39 -21.46
C ILE A 548 -25.13 2.63 -20.54
N LYS A 549 -25.36 1.34 -20.27
CA LYS A 549 -24.53 0.53 -19.36
C LYS A 549 -23.05 0.42 -19.77
N ASN A 550 -22.76 0.56 -21.06
CA ASN A 550 -21.39 0.56 -21.56
C ASN A 550 -20.87 2.01 -21.72
N PRO A 551 -19.84 2.45 -20.96
CA PRO A 551 -19.36 3.82 -21.02
C PRO A 551 -18.61 4.18 -22.32
N SER A 552 -18.12 3.19 -23.07
CA SER A 552 -17.46 3.42 -24.37
C SER A 552 -18.45 3.52 -25.53
N ALA A 553 -19.72 3.16 -25.32
CA ALA A 553 -20.73 3.23 -26.36
C ALA A 553 -21.01 4.69 -26.75
N LYS A 554 -21.18 4.93 -28.05
CA LYS A 554 -21.45 6.27 -28.60
C LYS A 554 -22.72 6.89 -28.01
N VAL A 555 -23.73 6.09 -27.70
CA VAL A 555 -24.96 6.56 -27.04
C VAL A 555 -24.70 7.08 -25.62
N SER A 556 -23.86 6.40 -24.84
CA SER A 556 -23.49 6.79 -23.48
C SER A 556 -22.66 8.07 -23.48
N GLN A 557 -21.72 8.18 -24.42
CA GLN A 557 -20.94 9.40 -24.65
C GLN A 557 -21.86 10.57 -25.03
N ALA A 558 -22.77 10.35 -25.98
CA ALA A 558 -23.73 11.36 -26.41
C ALA A 558 -24.65 11.84 -25.26
N ALA A 559 -25.12 10.93 -24.40
CA ALA A 559 -25.90 11.29 -23.22
C ALA A 559 -25.11 12.21 -22.26
N CYS A 560 -23.82 11.94 -22.07
CA CYS A 560 -22.96 12.73 -21.20
C CYS A 560 -22.62 14.13 -21.75
N GLU A 561 -22.73 14.36 -23.06
CA GLU A 561 -22.50 15.68 -23.68
C GLU A 561 -23.64 16.69 -23.45
N LEU A 562 -24.82 16.21 -23.05
CA LEU A 562 -25.99 17.06 -22.86
C LEU A 562 -25.87 17.92 -21.59
N LYS A 563 -26.36 19.15 -21.67
CA LYS A 563 -26.38 20.09 -20.54
C LYS A 563 -27.72 20.02 -19.82
N SER A 564 -27.70 19.87 -18.49
CA SER A 564 -28.92 19.96 -17.71
C SER A 564 -28.68 20.38 -16.26
N HIS A 565 -29.72 20.92 -15.64
CA HIS A 565 -29.75 21.23 -14.20
C HIS A 565 -29.98 19.98 -13.34
N GLN A 566 -30.75 19.02 -13.84
CA GLN A 566 -31.01 17.75 -13.17
C GLN A 566 -30.94 16.58 -14.18
N ARG A 567 -30.55 15.41 -13.69
CA ARG A 567 -30.44 14.16 -14.43
C ARG A 567 -31.06 13.03 -13.61
N LEU A 568 -31.91 12.23 -14.26
CA LEU A 568 -32.56 11.07 -13.66
C LEU A 568 -32.39 9.86 -14.58
N CYS A 569 -32.08 8.72 -13.96
CA CYS A 569 -32.12 7.42 -14.62
C CYS A 569 -33.32 6.64 -14.08
N LEU A 570 -34.15 6.10 -14.97
CA LEU A 570 -35.23 5.17 -14.63
C LEU A 570 -34.82 3.80 -15.14
N SER A 571 -34.73 2.81 -14.26
CA SER A 571 -34.42 1.43 -14.66
C SER A 571 -34.84 0.44 -13.58
N GLY A 572 -35.58 -0.61 -13.94
CA GLY A 572 -35.88 -1.69 -12.98
C GLY A 572 -34.66 -2.54 -12.61
N THR A 573 -33.60 -2.47 -13.42
CA THR A 573 -32.37 -3.27 -13.30
C THR A 573 -31.16 -2.36 -13.54
N PRO A 574 -30.83 -1.46 -12.59
CA PRO A 574 -29.74 -0.49 -12.77
C PRO A 574 -28.35 -1.15 -12.85
N VAL A 575 -28.23 -2.41 -12.41
CA VAL A 575 -27.05 -3.27 -12.56
C VAL A 575 -27.55 -4.63 -13.02
N GLU A 576 -27.06 -5.11 -14.17
CA GLU A 576 -27.39 -6.42 -14.73
C GLU A 576 -26.24 -7.41 -14.52
N ASN A 577 -25.01 -7.03 -14.88
CA ASN A 577 -23.89 -7.98 -14.94
C ASN A 577 -22.71 -7.60 -14.04
N ASN A 578 -22.35 -6.31 -13.99
CA ASN A 578 -21.18 -5.84 -13.26
C ASN A 578 -21.33 -4.38 -12.80
N LEU A 579 -20.59 -3.99 -11.77
CA LEU A 579 -20.53 -2.65 -11.19
C LEU A 579 -20.02 -1.57 -12.17
N GLY A 580 -19.34 -1.96 -13.25
CA GLY A 580 -18.98 -1.04 -14.33
C GLY A 580 -20.20 -0.43 -15.02
N GLU A 581 -21.33 -1.13 -15.04
CA GLU A 581 -22.61 -0.62 -15.55
C GLU A 581 -23.12 0.52 -14.66
N LEU A 582 -23.03 0.35 -13.33
CA LEU A 582 -23.38 1.37 -12.34
C LEU A 582 -22.49 2.61 -12.49
N TRP A 583 -21.19 2.41 -12.70
CA TRP A 583 -20.26 3.51 -12.96
C TRP A 583 -20.66 4.31 -14.21
N SER A 584 -21.08 3.63 -15.27
CA SER A 584 -21.55 4.29 -16.50
C SER A 584 -22.77 5.18 -16.25
N LEU A 585 -23.73 4.71 -15.44
CA LEU A 585 -24.89 5.51 -15.03
C LEU A 585 -24.46 6.75 -14.23
N PHE A 586 -23.56 6.59 -13.26
CA PHE A 586 -23.08 7.70 -12.45
C PHE A 586 -22.19 8.68 -13.22
N ARG A 587 -21.48 8.24 -14.26
CA ARG A 587 -20.79 9.15 -15.18
C ARG A 587 -21.77 10.10 -15.86
N PHE A 588 -22.96 9.61 -16.24
CA PHE A 588 -24.03 10.45 -16.76
C PHE A 588 -24.64 11.30 -15.63
N LEU A 589 -25.00 10.74 -14.49
CA LEU A 589 -25.69 11.48 -13.43
C LEU A 589 -24.81 12.57 -12.79
N MET A 590 -23.58 12.24 -12.42
CA MET A 590 -22.65 13.13 -11.71
C MET A 590 -21.22 12.87 -12.20
N PRO A 591 -20.80 13.49 -13.32
CA PRO A 591 -19.47 13.31 -13.88
C PRO A 591 -18.37 13.56 -12.83
N GLY A 592 -17.46 12.60 -12.71
CA GLY A 592 -16.33 12.68 -11.77
C GLY A 592 -16.62 12.19 -10.35
N PHE A 593 -17.89 12.00 -9.95
CA PHE A 593 -18.25 11.55 -8.60
C PHE A 593 -17.55 10.23 -8.22
N LEU A 594 -17.62 9.22 -9.08
CA LEU A 594 -16.94 7.93 -8.86
C LEU A 594 -15.48 7.89 -9.35
N GLY A 595 -14.92 9.05 -9.72
CA GLY A 595 -13.58 9.15 -10.30
C GLY A 595 -13.43 8.43 -11.65
N PRO A 596 -12.18 8.29 -12.13
CA PRO A 596 -11.87 7.60 -13.39
C PRO A 596 -12.23 6.10 -13.33
N LEU A 597 -12.63 5.52 -14.48
CA LEU A 597 -13.08 4.13 -14.58
C LEU A 597 -12.04 3.13 -14.07
N GLU A 598 -10.76 3.29 -14.41
CA GLU A 598 -9.69 2.37 -13.97
C GLU A 598 -9.52 2.37 -12.46
N ARG A 599 -9.70 3.52 -11.81
CA ARG A 599 -9.67 3.61 -10.35
C ARG A 599 -10.91 2.97 -9.74
N PHE A 600 -12.10 3.24 -10.29
CA PHE A 600 -13.32 2.57 -9.84
C PHE A 600 -13.19 1.05 -9.94
N ARG A 601 -12.57 0.56 -11.02
CA ARG A 601 -12.29 -0.87 -11.21
C ARG A 601 -11.39 -1.45 -10.14
N ARG A 602 -10.29 -0.76 -9.83
CA ARG A 602 -9.32 -1.18 -8.82
C ARG A 602 -9.87 -1.09 -7.39
N ASN A 603 -10.59 -0.02 -7.07
CA ASN A 603 -11.00 0.27 -5.69
C ASN A 603 -12.35 -0.36 -5.32
N TYR A 604 -13.22 -0.65 -6.30
CA TYR A 604 -14.56 -1.21 -6.05
C TYR A 604 -14.84 -2.45 -6.88
N GLN A 605 -14.76 -2.37 -8.22
CA GLN A 605 -15.24 -3.47 -9.05
C GLN A 605 -14.50 -4.79 -8.79
N THR A 606 -13.16 -4.76 -8.84
CA THR A 606 -12.33 -5.97 -8.67
C THR A 606 -12.44 -6.52 -7.24
N PRO A 607 -12.25 -5.71 -6.17
CA PRO A 607 -12.42 -6.19 -4.81
C PRO A 607 -13.81 -6.79 -4.54
N ILE A 608 -14.87 -6.16 -5.02
CA ILE A 608 -16.25 -6.60 -4.72
C ILE A 608 -16.64 -7.84 -5.55
N GLU A 609 -16.30 -7.87 -6.84
CA GLU A 609 -16.75 -8.94 -7.77
C GLU A 609 -15.84 -10.17 -7.77
N LYS A 610 -14.52 -9.99 -7.57
CA LYS A 610 -13.55 -11.09 -7.60
C LYS A 610 -13.11 -11.54 -6.21
N ASP A 611 -12.84 -10.57 -5.34
CA ASP A 611 -12.25 -10.85 -4.01
C ASP A 611 -13.32 -10.97 -2.91
N ASN A 612 -14.61 -10.71 -3.24
CA ASN A 612 -15.75 -10.71 -2.32
C ASN A 612 -15.58 -9.78 -1.11
N ASP A 613 -14.94 -8.63 -1.32
CA ASP A 613 -14.72 -7.62 -0.29
C ASP A 613 -16.06 -6.96 0.15
N GLU A 614 -16.55 -7.34 1.33
CA GLU A 614 -17.81 -6.84 1.89
C GLU A 614 -17.68 -5.40 2.37
N GLU A 615 -16.52 -5.00 2.89
CA GLU A 615 -16.28 -3.66 3.41
C GLU A 615 -16.36 -2.64 2.26
N ARG A 616 -15.70 -2.92 1.14
CA ARG A 616 -15.80 -2.10 -0.08
C ARG A 616 -17.22 -2.05 -0.63
N ARG A 617 -17.97 -3.14 -0.51
CA ARG A 617 -19.37 -3.20 -0.94
C ARG A 617 -20.24 -2.30 -0.09
N GLU A 618 -20.14 -2.37 1.23
CA GLU A 618 -20.93 -1.54 2.14
C GLU A 618 -20.53 -0.06 2.01
N PHE A 619 -19.24 0.23 1.83
CA PHE A 619 -18.78 1.59 1.54
C PHE A 619 -19.45 2.15 0.28
N LEU A 620 -19.41 1.41 -0.83
CA LEU A 620 -20.02 1.84 -2.08
C LEU A 620 -21.54 1.99 -1.92
N ARG A 621 -22.19 1.09 -1.19
CA ARG A 621 -23.62 1.13 -0.91
C ARG A 621 -24.00 2.36 -0.09
N ALA A 622 -23.26 2.69 0.96
CA ALA A 622 -23.49 3.88 1.77
C ALA A 622 -23.33 5.15 0.93
N ARG A 623 -22.28 5.19 0.09
CA ARG A 623 -21.98 6.30 -0.81
C ARG A 623 -23.06 6.55 -1.86
N LEU A 624 -23.60 5.49 -2.47
CA LEU A 624 -24.61 5.58 -3.53
C LEU A 624 -26.05 5.58 -3.03
N GLY A 625 -26.29 5.10 -1.81
CA GLY A 625 -27.61 4.86 -1.24
C GLY A 625 -28.56 6.07 -1.26
N PRO A 626 -28.14 7.31 -0.96
CA PRO A 626 -29.02 8.48 -1.03
C PRO A 626 -29.50 8.82 -2.45
N LEU A 627 -28.78 8.33 -3.47
CA LEU A 627 -28.93 8.68 -4.88
C LEU A 627 -29.67 7.59 -5.66
N ILE A 628 -30.05 6.49 -5.00
CA ILE A 628 -30.77 5.37 -5.60
C ILE A 628 -32.00 5.07 -4.74
N LEU A 629 -33.18 5.25 -5.32
CA LEU A 629 -34.44 4.79 -4.71
C LEU A 629 -34.86 3.49 -5.38
N ARG A 630 -34.76 2.36 -4.67
CA ARG A 630 -35.15 1.03 -5.15
C ARG A 630 -36.21 0.43 -4.24
N ARG A 631 -37.34 0.03 -4.83
CA ARG A 631 -38.45 -0.63 -4.14
C ARG A 631 -38.98 -1.78 -4.97
N THR A 632 -39.20 -2.92 -4.33
CA THR A 632 -39.78 -4.10 -4.99
C THR A 632 -41.30 -4.08 -4.92
N LYS A 633 -41.98 -4.80 -5.81
CA LYS A 633 -43.45 -4.93 -5.76
C LYS A 633 -43.94 -5.46 -4.41
N ASP A 634 -43.25 -6.45 -3.86
CA ASP A 634 -43.61 -7.05 -2.57
C ASP A 634 -43.49 -6.06 -1.40
N GLN A 635 -42.60 -5.06 -1.50
CA GLN A 635 -42.42 -4.04 -0.46
C GLN A 635 -43.51 -2.97 -0.46
N VAL A 636 -44.09 -2.64 -1.63
CA VAL A 636 -44.91 -1.41 -1.78
C VAL A 636 -46.27 -1.61 -2.43
N ALA A 637 -46.50 -2.76 -3.05
CA ALA A 637 -47.75 -3.12 -3.70
C ALA A 637 -48.33 -4.38 -3.06
N THR A 638 -48.47 -4.38 -1.73
CA THR A 638 -49.06 -5.47 -0.93
C THR A 638 -50.50 -5.79 -1.32
N GLU A 639 -51.15 -4.91 -2.07
CA GLU A 639 -52.47 -5.08 -2.68
C GLU A 639 -52.47 -6.08 -3.84
N LEU A 640 -51.31 -6.39 -4.42
CA LEU A 640 -51.19 -7.35 -5.52
C LEU A 640 -51.18 -8.78 -4.98
N PRO A 641 -51.89 -9.72 -5.62
CA PRO A 641 -51.79 -11.13 -5.26
C PRO A 641 -50.35 -11.65 -5.48
N PRO A 642 -49.90 -12.65 -4.68
CA PRO A 642 -48.57 -13.21 -4.83
C PRO A 642 -48.37 -13.81 -6.23
N LYS A 643 -47.17 -13.68 -6.78
CA LYS A 643 -46.80 -14.27 -8.07
C LYS A 643 -46.77 -15.79 -7.97
N THR A 644 -47.67 -16.48 -8.66
CA THR A 644 -47.61 -17.94 -8.82
C THR A 644 -46.71 -18.30 -10.00
N ILE A 645 -45.64 -19.06 -9.74
CA ILE A 645 -44.75 -19.61 -10.77
C ILE A 645 -45.10 -21.08 -10.98
N LEU A 646 -45.62 -21.42 -12.16
CA LEU A 646 -45.90 -22.80 -12.57
C LEU A 646 -44.80 -23.24 -13.53
N VAL A 647 -43.94 -24.16 -13.07
CA VAL A 647 -42.88 -24.75 -13.90
C VAL A 647 -43.45 -25.94 -14.65
N HIS A 648 -43.58 -25.82 -15.97
CA HIS A 648 -44.01 -26.92 -16.84
C HIS A 648 -42.78 -27.55 -17.52
N PRO A 649 -42.30 -28.72 -17.07
CA PRO A 649 -41.30 -29.46 -17.82
C PRO A 649 -41.92 -29.95 -19.14
N VAL A 650 -41.25 -29.71 -20.25
CA VAL A 650 -41.68 -30.13 -21.59
C VAL A 650 -40.66 -31.11 -22.13
N ASP A 651 -41.12 -32.29 -22.54
CA ASP A 651 -40.27 -33.29 -23.19
C ASP A 651 -40.05 -32.93 -24.67
N LEU A 652 -38.81 -33.11 -25.14
CA LEU A 652 -38.52 -33.05 -26.58
C LEU A 652 -39.28 -34.14 -27.31
N SER A 653 -39.91 -33.79 -28.44
CA SER A 653 -40.49 -34.80 -29.35
C SER A 653 -39.41 -35.74 -29.87
N SER A 654 -39.78 -36.93 -30.37
CA SER A 654 -38.81 -37.89 -30.90
C SER A 654 -37.91 -37.30 -31.99
N ALA A 655 -38.52 -36.65 -33.00
CA ALA A 655 -37.79 -36.01 -34.09
C ALA A 655 -36.87 -34.87 -33.60
N GLN A 656 -37.33 -34.07 -32.64
CA GLN A 656 -36.55 -32.98 -32.05
C GLN A 656 -35.40 -33.50 -31.18
N ARG A 657 -35.60 -34.63 -30.47
CA ARG A 657 -34.58 -35.31 -29.68
C ARG A 657 -33.49 -35.90 -30.56
N ASP A 658 -33.88 -36.55 -31.67
CA ASP A 658 -32.92 -37.11 -32.63
C ASP A 658 -32.07 -35.99 -33.26
N LEU A 659 -32.70 -34.88 -33.64
CA LEU A 659 -32.00 -33.69 -34.12
C LEU A 659 -31.08 -33.09 -33.05
N TYR A 660 -31.56 -32.96 -31.82
CA TYR A 660 -30.79 -32.44 -30.70
C TYR A 660 -29.54 -33.27 -30.42
N GLU A 661 -29.67 -34.60 -30.33
CA GLU A 661 -28.53 -35.49 -30.08
C GLU A 661 -27.54 -35.49 -31.25
N THR A 662 -28.03 -35.43 -32.49
CA THR A 662 -27.18 -35.33 -33.67
C THR A 662 -26.34 -34.05 -33.62
N VAL A 663 -26.98 -32.90 -33.41
CA VAL A 663 -26.29 -31.61 -33.34
C VAL A 663 -25.37 -31.55 -32.11
N ARG A 664 -25.79 -32.09 -30.96
CA ARG A 664 -24.96 -32.16 -29.75
C ARG A 664 -23.68 -32.94 -29.99
N ALA A 665 -23.76 -34.11 -30.62
CA ALA A 665 -22.60 -34.93 -30.91
C ALA A 665 -21.65 -34.25 -31.91
N THR A 666 -22.17 -33.60 -32.95
CA THR A 666 -21.36 -32.85 -33.91
C THR A 666 -20.67 -31.65 -33.24
N MET A 667 -21.43 -30.84 -32.52
CA MET A 667 -20.91 -29.64 -31.87
C MET A 667 -19.94 -29.95 -30.73
N ASP A 668 -20.15 -31.02 -29.94
CA ASP A 668 -19.21 -31.44 -28.88
C ASP A 668 -17.82 -31.76 -29.48
N LYS A 669 -17.80 -32.46 -30.62
CA LYS A 669 -16.56 -32.75 -31.33
C LYS A 669 -15.89 -31.46 -31.84
N GLU A 670 -16.64 -30.59 -32.53
CA GLU A 670 -16.11 -29.33 -33.05
C GLU A 670 -15.56 -28.41 -31.94
N VAL A 671 -16.25 -28.35 -30.79
CA VAL A 671 -15.81 -27.58 -29.63
C VAL A 671 -14.51 -28.16 -29.05
N ARG A 672 -14.41 -29.48 -28.90
CA ARG A 672 -13.18 -30.14 -28.40
C ARG A 672 -12.01 -29.92 -29.36
N ASP A 673 -12.23 -30.07 -30.66
CA ASP A 673 -11.21 -29.86 -31.69
C ASP A 673 -10.73 -28.40 -31.69
N ALA A 674 -11.65 -27.44 -31.55
CA ALA A 674 -11.32 -26.01 -31.44
C ALA A 674 -10.49 -25.70 -30.19
N ILE A 675 -10.89 -26.23 -29.03
CA ILE A 675 -10.16 -26.06 -27.77
C ILE A 675 -8.76 -26.66 -27.86
N ALA A 676 -8.62 -27.85 -28.44
CA ALA A 676 -7.33 -28.50 -28.63
C ALA A 676 -6.41 -27.70 -29.57
N ALA A 677 -6.97 -27.06 -30.62
CA ALA A 677 -6.18 -26.33 -31.61
C ALA A 677 -5.78 -24.91 -31.17
N ARG A 678 -6.62 -24.21 -30.40
CA ARG A 678 -6.46 -22.76 -30.13
C ARG A 678 -6.51 -22.38 -28.64
N GLY A 679 -6.73 -23.34 -27.76
CA GLY A 679 -6.95 -23.11 -26.34
C GLY A 679 -8.37 -22.61 -26.03
N LEU A 680 -8.72 -22.61 -24.75
CA LEU A 680 -10.08 -22.32 -24.27
C LEU A 680 -10.51 -20.87 -24.53
N GLU A 681 -9.63 -19.90 -24.30
CA GLU A 681 -9.93 -18.47 -24.48
C GLU A 681 -10.27 -18.11 -25.93
N GLN A 682 -9.58 -18.70 -26.90
CA GLN A 682 -9.82 -18.42 -28.33
C GLN A 682 -11.00 -19.23 -28.91
N SER A 683 -11.53 -20.19 -28.16
CA SER A 683 -12.61 -21.10 -28.60
C SER A 683 -13.99 -20.71 -28.09
N GLN A 684 -14.11 -19.60 -27.36
CA GLN A 684 -15.39 -19.11 -26.79
C GLN A 684 -16.50 -18.97 -27.84
N PHE A 685 -16.18 -18.52 -29.05
CA PHE A 685 -17.16 -18.38 -30.13
C PHE A 685 -17.75 -19.73 -30.57
N ALA A 686 -16.95 -20.79 -30.65
CA ALA A 686 -17.43 -22.12 -31.02
C ALA A 686 -18.36 -22.70 -29.94
N ILE A 687 -18.03 -22.47 -28.66
CA ILE A 687 -18.87 -22.89 -27.52
C ILE A 687 -20.23 -22.17 -27.54
N LEU A 688 -20.22 -20.84 -27.75
CA LEU A 688 -21.45 -20.06 -27.81
C LEU A 688 -22.33 -20.43 -29.00
N ASP A 689 -21.75 -20.70 -30.17
CA ASP A 689 -22.49 -21.17 -31.35
C ASP A 689 -23.12 -22.56 -31.12
N ALA A 690 -22.38 -23.48 -30.52
CA ALA A 690 -22.89 -24.80 -30.13
C ALA A 690 -24.10 -24.69 -29.17
N LEU A 691 -23.96 -23.90 -28.10
CA LEU A 691 -25.05 -23.67 -27.14
C LEU A 691 -26.26 -23.01 -27.79
N LEU A 692 -26.05 -22.05 -28.71
CA LEU A 692 -27.12 -21.38 -29.42
C LEU A 692 -27.92 -22.37 -30.28
N LYS A 693 -27.24 -23.22 -31.06
CA LYS A 693 -27.88 -24.24 -31.92
C LYS A 693 -28.69 -25.23 -31.09
N LEU A 694 -28.15 -25.72 -29.99
CA LEU A 694 -28.87 -26.61 -29.07
C LEU A 694 -30.11 -25.93 -28.48
N ARG A 695 -29.98 -24.66 -28.07
CA ARG A 695 -31.10 -23.87 -27.55
C ARG A 695 -32.17 -23.61 -28.61
N GLN A 696 -31.79 -23.37 -29.86
CA GLN A 696 -32.72 -23.19 -30.98
C GLN A 696 -33.55 -24.46 -31.19
N ILE A 697 -32.90 -25.64 -31.22
CA ILE A 697 -33.59 -26.93 -31.35
C ILE A 697 -34.56 -27.12 -30.19
N CYS A 698 -34.19 -26.78 -28.95
CA CYS A 698 -35.12 -26.84 -27.81
C CYS A 698 -36.34 -25.92 -27.96
N CYS A 699 -36.22 -24.78 -28.66
CA CYS A 699 -37.34 -23.90 -28.94
C CYS A 699 -38.23 -24.45 -30.07
N HIS A 700 -37.64 -24.86 -31.19
CA HIS A 700 -38.32 -25.50 -32.32
C HIS A 700 -37.26 -26.20 -33.21
N PRO A 701 -37.54 -27.41 -33.73
CA PRO A 701 -36.64 -28.13 -34.64
C PRO A 701 -36.40 -27.40 -35.97
#